data_AF-A0A6C0KLD2-F1
#
_entry.id   AF-A0A6C0KLD2-F1
#
_cell.length_a   1.000
_cell.length_b   1.000
_cell.length_c   1.000
_cell.angle_alpha   90.00
_cell.angle_beta   90.00
_cell.angle_gamma   90.00
#
_symmetry.space_group_name_H-M   'P 1'
#
loop_
_entity.id
_entity.type
_entity.pdbx_description
1 polymer ?
#
loop_
_entity_poly.entity_id
_entity_poly.type
_entity_poly.pdbx_seq_one_letter_code
_entity_poly.pdbx_strand_id
1 'polypeptide(L)'
;MPIFDIKNYMKQEYHEIDPPPPKSLSAVTLFTVILSFMVTAMITMLTIQTYIPLSSEFAEQQHAISFTTKREGYGPLDFFLPDTSDLYQYHFLTSHAGIVEPHATMWVHLINADPSTSATYTICQTNSASDSCISGDAATTPFTLACTPHEDQYTMTITQNAQQSTGTLLCMYVRREFRTLTTADRDATIEAMWKLWELDEEAGRHTYGENFHSYSYLLDFHYFNAAWIHSDHIHEGNGFLAQHVKMTNIFEVAMQAVDPSVTLPYWDYTIETADGIQTYESPLFTENTFGSLPLPNNMSWGWLYESNSIDDGKIPDGKWANFKIAANTKFDDLDYAYGYMRAPWNINPSEYITRYTATDKTFPTCKSHYDLLGYTDLADFLQEIPYAAHASTHGVIGGSFGCDILNDMREAGYINGVDGQLNICQNWIFYMKEFYRSDILLPQDKCTADSESGSTCVYVCNEDRKSTLLEMLQHSIMNSGMEAIPPYGEMPDEGWDAWTAFICGGDGSKIYAGDHLESASPADPSFWPIHPTLERVFQAKLMAGGFSTSSTWPTDPVTEYVCNKAVCYEEDEDAFGNWDTCCYGHYEDDQMLDAPNNDRYTYVGPTNKDVHDGTNPQNPQYSMQYIYDTFTWSHCIQEGYDFDALLEGQYRRK
;
A
#
# COMPACT_ATOMS: atom_id res chain seq x y z
N MET A 1 11.04 -31.12 -0.63
CA MET A 1 10.47 -29.76 -0.75
C MET A 1 11.18 -28.86 0.24
N PRO A 2 11.63 -27.65 -0.13
CA PRO A 2 11.86 -26.63 0.87
C PRO A 2 10.49 -26.27 1.47
N ILE A 3 10.29 -26.63 2.73
CA ILE A 3 9.00 -26.48 3.41
C ILE A 3 8.94 -25.07 4.00
N PHE A 4 7.87 -24.33 3.70
CA PHE A 4 7.67 -22.92 4.05
C PHE A 4 7.46 -22.72 5.56
N ASP A 5 8.28 -21.87 6.18
CA ASP A 5 8.07 -21.44 7.57
C ASP A 5 6.98 -20.35 7.63
N ILE A 6 5.72 -20.80 7.70
CA ILE A 6 4.54 -19.96 7.97
C ILE A 6 4.77 -19.02 9.16
N LYS A 7 5.71 -19.30 10.08
CA LYS A 7 6.04 -18.37 11.17
C LYS A 7 6.49 -17.01 10.68
N ASN A 8 7.17 -16.86 9.54
CA ASN A 8 7.61 -15.51 9.14
C ASN A 8 6.43 -14.64 8.72
N TYR A 9 5.39 -15.24 8.12
CA TYR A 9 4.13 -14.57 7.81
C TYR A 9 3.31 -14.30 9.10
N MET A 10 3.18 -15.29 9.99
CA MET A 10 2.35 -15.21 11.20
C MET A 10 2.98 -14.39 12.34
N LYS A 11 4.32 -14.40 12.49
CA LYS A 11 5.01 -13.69 13.58
C LYS A 11 4.88 -12.18 13.48
N GLN A 12 4.63 -11.65 12.27
CA GLN A 12 4.52 -10.22 12.06
C GLN A 12 3.11 -9.68 12.36
N GLU A 13 2.06 -10.51 12.30
CA GLU A 13 0.68 -10.10 12.66
C GLU A 13 0.40 -10.11 14.18
N TYR A 14 1.16 -10.86 14.98
CA TYR A 14 0.99 -10.94 16.43
C TYR A 14 2.25 -10.49 17.17
N HIS A 15 2.44 -9.18 17.31
CA HIS A 15 3.33 -8.65 18.34
C HIS A 15 2.52 -8.40 19.62
N GLU A 16 2.48 -9.40 20.49
CA GLU A 16 2.24 -9.18 21.91
C GLU A 16 3.39 -8.34 22.50
N ILE A 17 2.98 -7.39 23.34
CA ILE A 17 3.80 -6.48 24.10
C ILE A 17 4.63 -7.30 25.11
N ASP A 18 5.90 -7.57 24.82
CA ASP A 18 6.87 -7.85 25.87
C ASP A 18 8.25 -7.27 25.51
N PRO A 19 8.80 -6.36 26.35
CA PRO A 19 10.13 -5.82 26.12
C PRO A 19 11.18 -6.94 26.28
N PRO A 20 12.26 -6.95 25.48
CA PRO A 20 13.31 -7.93 25.65
C PRO A 20 13.90 -7.84 27.08
N PRO A 21 14.24 -8.97 27.72
CA PRO A 21 14.75 -8.96 29.07
C PRO A 21 16.06 -8.17 29.14
N PRO A 22 16.29 -7.37 30.19
CA PRO A 22 17.51 -6.61 30.33
C PRO A 22 18.67 -7.59 30.51
N LYS A 23 19.65 -7.54 29.60
CA LYS A 23 20.95 -8.17 29.83
C LYS A 23 21.56 -7.54 31.08
N SER A 24 21.61 -8.32 32.14
CA SER A 24 22.29 -8.00 33.38
C SER A 24 23.79 -7.88 33.14
N LEU A 25 24.29 -6.64 33.09
CA LEU A 25 25.67 -6.37 33.51
C LEU A 25 25.65 -6.07 34.99
N SER A 26 26.30 -6.93 35.77
CA SER A 26 26.59 -6.71 37.18
C SER A 26 27.44 -5.45 37.35
N ALA A 27 26.90 -4.49 38.08
CA ALA A 27 27.61 -3.31 38.56
C ALA A 27 28.69 -3.70 39.58
N VAL A 28 29.88 -3.11 39.43
CA VAL A 28 30.74 -2.77 40.57
C VAL A 28 30.98 -1.27 40.49
N THR A 29 30.19 -0.54 41.27
CA THR A 29 30.24 0.91 41.45
C THR A 29 31.22 1.24 42.58
N LEU A 30 32.04 2.28 42.42
CA LEU A 30 32.26 3.26 43.50
C LEU A 30 32.89 4.58 42.96
N PHE A 31 32.08 5.66 43.00
CA PHE A 31 32.36 7.00 43.58
C PHE A 31 33.67 7.76 43.23
N THR A 32 33.74 9.07 42.93
CA THR A 32 32.92 10.27 43.25
C THR A 32 33.40 11.48 42.41
N VAL A 33 32.55 12.51 42.27
CA VAL A 33 32.84 13.80 41.61
C VAL A 33 33.08 14.90 42.68
N ILE A 34 33.96 15.87 42.33
CA ILE A 34 34.14 17.26 42.81
C ILE A 34 35.02 17.53 44.06
N LEU A 35 36.20 18.15 43.85
CA LEU A 35 36.60 19.42 44.51
C LEU A 35 37.83 20.10 43.84
N SER A 36 37.56 21.20 43.13
CA SER A 36 38.20 22.54 43.10
C SER A 36 39.71 22.78 43.43
N PHE A 37 40.32 23.69 42.62
CA PHE A 37 41.37 24.71 42.89
C PHE A 37 42.74 24.67 42.18
N MET A 38 43.11 25.88 41.68
CA MET A 38 44.40 26.45 41.20
C MET A 38 44.64 26.44 39.67
N VAL A 39 44.54 27.53 38.89
CA VAL A 39 45.16 28.89 38.88
C VAL A 39 46.59 28.93 38.27
N THR A 40 46.63 29.35 36.98
CA THR A 40 47.51 30.39 36.36
C THR A 40 48.99 30.11 36.01
N ALA A 41 49.32 30.25 34.71
CA ALA A 41 50.31 31.19 34.10
C ALA A 41 50.71 30.71 32.68
N MET A 42 50.25 31.29 31.56
CA MET A 42 50.68 32.51 30.83
C MET A 42 52.10 32.54 30.23
N ILE A 43 52.17 33.09 29.00
CA ILE A 43 53.32 33.52 28.15
C ILE A 43 53.68 32.46 27.08
N THR A 44 53.48 32.68 25.76
CA THR A 44 54.04 33.77 24.94
C THR A 44 53.27 33.97 23.62
N MET A 45 53.02 35.22 23.23
CA MET A 45 52.60 35.69 21.90
C MET A 45 53.72 35.52 20.85
N LEU A 46 53.39 35.33 19.55
CA LEU A 46 53.77 36.27 18.47
C LEU A 46 53.11 35.90 17.10
N THR A 47 52.32 36.84 16.58
CA THR A 47 52.23 37.34 15.19
C THR A 47 52.37 36.37 13.99
N ILE A 48 51.38 36.39 13.09
CA ILE A 48 51.44 37.03 11.75
C ILE A 48 50.02 37.11 11.19
N GLN A 49 49.61 38.33 10.83
CA GLN A 49 48.32 38.67 10.24
C GLN A 49 48.59 39.12 8.81
N THR A 50 48.13 38.35 7.82
CA THR A 50 48.14 38.75 6.41
C THR A 50 46.75 39.21 6.02
N TYR A 51 46.63 40.52 5.81
CA TYR A 51 45.50 41.20 5.18
C TYR A 51 45.39 40.79 3.70
N ILE A 52 44.23 40.30 3.29
CA ILE A 52 43.77 40.31 1.89
C ILE A 52 42.53 41.21 1.87
N PRO A 53 42.51 42.32 1.09
CA PRO A 53 41.33 43.17 1.00
C PRO A 53 40.33 42.52 0.04
N LEU A 54 39.20 42.04 0.57
CA LEU A 54 37.99 41.79 -0.23
C LEU A 54 37.41 43.16 -0.61
N SER A 55 37.47 43.47 -1.89
CA SER A 55 36.75 44.59 -2.49
C SER A 55 35.25 44.39 -2.28
N SER A 56 34.63 45.38 -1.66
CA SER A 56 33.19 45.52 -1.53
C SER A 56 32.56 45.82 -2.89
N GLU A 57 32.05 44.79 -3.56
CA GLU A 57 30.92 44.91 -4.48
C GLU A 57 29.69 44.36 -3.76
N PHE A 58 29.17 45.12 -2.79
CA PHE A 58 27.77 44.97 -2.41
C PHE A 58 26.96 45.63 -3.52
N ALA A 59 26.71 44.87 -4.57
CA ALA A 59 25.59 45.15 -5.46
C ALA A 59 24.32 45.07 -4.60
N GLU A 60 23.55 46.14 -4.65
CA GLU A 60 22.20 46.26 -4.09
C GLU A 60 21.34 45.15 -4.72
N GLN A 61 21.23 44.02 -4.03
CA GLN A 61 20.38 42.90 -4.44
C GLN A 61 18.95 43.38 -4.23
N GLN A 62 18.34 43.95 -5.28
CA GLN A 62 16.90 44.18 -5.32
C GLN A 62 16.23 42.87 -4.91
N HIS A 63 15.52 42.89 -3.79
CA HIS A 63 14.78 41.73 -3.30
C HIS A 63 13.82 41.26 -4.42
N ALA A 64 14.16 40.16 -5.08
CA ALA A 64 13.25 39.52 -6.03
C ALA A 64 12.00 39.08 -5.28
N ILE A 65 10.83 39.25 -5.89
CA ILE A 65 9.56 38.80 -5.31
C ILE A 65 9.58 37.27 -5.34
N SER A 66 9.63 36.63 -4.18
CA SER A 66 9.52 35.17 -4.06
C SER A 66 8.05 34.77 -4.08
N PHE A 67 7.72 33.74 -4.87
CA PHE A 67 6.36 33.26 -5.01
C PHE A 67 6.33 31.77 -5.32
N THR A 68 5.17 31.17 -5.07
CA THR A 68 4.78 29.84 -5.53
C THR A 68 3.27 29.83 -5.79
N THR A 69 2.69 28.65 -5.92
CA THR A 69 1.26 28.43 -6.12
C THR A 69 0.70 27.52 -5.03
N LYS A 70 -0.62 27.55 -4.87
CA LYS A 70 -1.34 26.63 -3.98
C LYS A 70 -2.72 26.32 -4.53
N ARG A 71 -3.24 25.12 -4.29
CA ARG A 71 -4.63 24.77 -4.58
C ARG A 71 -5.57 25.42 -3.57
N GLU A 72 -6.76 25.81 -4.03
CA GLU A 72 -7.86 26.28 -3.18
C GLU A 72 -8.09 25.31 -2.02
N GLY A 73 -8.24 25.82 -0.81
CA GLY A 73 -8.39 25.00 0.40
C GLY A 73 -7.11 24.40 0.99
N TYR A 74 -5.96 24.50 0.31
CA TYR A 74 -4.68 23.97 0.80
C TYR A 74 -3.63 25.08 1.02
N GLY A 75 -2.60 24.73 1.79
CA GLY A 75 -1.37 25.51 1.88
C GLY A 75 -0.52 25.39 0.60
N PRO A 76 0.45 26.28 0.39
CA PRO A 76 1.52 26.03 -0.58
C PRO A 76 2.28 24.76 -0.18
N LEU A 77 2.85 24.07 -1.16
CA LEU A 77 3.62 22.87 -0.88
C LEU A 77 4.97 23.24 -0.25
N ASP A 78 5.32 22.56 0.85
CA ASP A 78 6.46 22.93 1.69
C ASP A 78 7.79 22.94 0.93
N PHE A 79 7.95 22.13 -0.10
CA PHE A 79 9.14 22.06 -0.93
C PHE A 79 9.41 23.30 -1.81
N PHE A 80 8.45 24.22 -1.95
CA PHE A 80 8.66 25.51 -2.60
C PHE A 80 8.89 26.67 -1.62
N LEU A 81 8.89 26.40 -0.31
CA LEU A 81 9.07 27.44 0.71
C LEU A 81 10.56 27.62 1.08
N PRO A 82 10.98 28.82 1.54
CA PRO A 82 12.40 29.14 1.77
C PRO A 82 13.11 28.31 2.83
N ASP A 83 12.36 27.82 3.83
CA ASP A 83 12.89 27.05 4.96
C ASP A 83 12.70 25.53 4.77
N THR A 84 12.53 25.09 3.52
CA THR A 84 12.31 23.69 3.20
C THR A 84 13.55 22.83 3.46
N SER A 85 13.33 21.58 3.88
CA SER A 85 14.41 20.63 4.09
C SER A 85 15.02 20.22 2.75
N ASP A 86 16.35 20.11 2.67
CA ASP A 86 17.04 19.52 1.51
C ASP A 86 16.73 18.02 1.35
N LEU A 87 16.16 17.40 2.38
CA LEU A 87 15.76 15.99 2.37
C LEU A 87 14.52 15.74 1.50
N TYR A 88 13.43 16.47 1.76
CA TYR A 88 12.12 16.19 1.17
C TYR A 88 11.88 16.99 -0.12
N GLN A 89 12.75 16.80 -1.11
CA GLN A 89 12.68 17.50 -2.38
C GLN A 89 12.63 16.54 -3.57
N TYR A 90 11.79 16.89 -4.55
CA TYR A 90 11.85 16.31 -5.88
C TYR A 90 12.90 17.06 -6.69
N HIS A 91 13.97 16.37 -7.08
CA HIS A 91 15.11 17.01 -7.71
C HIS A 91 14.73 17.71 -9.03
N PHE A 92 13.81 17.12 -9.81
CA PHE A 92 13.30 17.71 -11.06
C PHE A 92 12.46 18.99 -10.86
N LEU A 93 11.96 19.25 -9.64
CA LEU A 93 11.19 20.45 -9.31
C LEU A 93 12.05 21.62 -8.84
N THR A 94 13.33 21.40 -8.52
CA THR A 94 14.22 22.44 -7.96
C THR A 94 14.42 23.67 -8.85
N SER A 95 14.22 23.54 -10.17
CA SER A 95 14.27 24.65 -11.13
C SER A 95 12.95 25.39 -11.30
N HIS A 96 11.89 24.99 -10.61
CA HIS A 96 10.54 25.53 -10.74
C HIS A 96 10.17 26.37 -9.52
N ALA A 97 9.38 27.42 -9.73
CA ALA A 97 8.86 28.27 -8.66
C ALA A 97 7.61 27.68 -7.99
N GLY A 98 6.94 26.73 -8.64
CA GLY A 98 5.71 26.13 -8.17
C GLY A 98 5.20 25.07 -9.16
N ILE A 99 4.00 24.56 -8.90
CA ILE A 99 3.29 23.68 -9.83
C ILE A 99 1.91 24.25 -10.21
N VAL A 100 1.27 23.63 -11.18
CA VAL A 100 -0.15 23.81 -11.45
C VAL A 100 -0.80 22.43 -11.42
N GLU A 101 -1.86 22.28 -10.63
CA GLU A 101 -2.67 21.06 -10.67
C GLU A 101 -3.70 21.16 -11.80
N PRO A 102 -3.82 20.15 -12.68
CA PRO A 102 -4.78 20.15 -13.79
C PRO A 102 -6.20 20.42 -13.29
N HIS A 103 -6.91 21.32 -13.97
CA HIS A 103 -8.33 21.66 -13.73
C HIS A 103 -8.68 22.13 -12.30
N ALA A 104 -7.71 22.23 -11.40
CA ALA A 104 -7.92 22.71 -10.05
C ALA A 104 -8.03 24.24 -10.01
N THR A 105 -8.76 24.75 -9.02
CA THR A 105 -8.71 26.18 -8.69
C THR A 105 -7.43 26.44 -7.89
N MET A 106 -6.55 27.27 -8.45
CA MET A 106 -5.23 27.57 -7.92
C MET A 106 -5.10 29.06 -7.58
N TRP A 107 -4.22 29.35 -6.64
CA TRP A 107 -3.89 30.69 -6.17
C TRP A 107 -2.40 30.94 -6.22
N VAL A 108 -2.05 32.22 -6.40
CA VAL A 108 -0.67 32.68 -6.22
C VAL A 108 -0.39 32.78 -4.73
N HIS A 109 0.74 32.25 -4.29
CA HIS A 109 1.24 32.43 -2.94
C HIS A 109 2.49 33.30 -2.98
N LEU A 110 2.41 34.52 -2.44
CA LEU A 110 3.57 35.39 -2.31
C LEU A 110 4.29 35.09 -0.99
N ILE A 111 5.58 34.78 -1.09
CA ILE A 111 6.40 34.38 0.04
C ILE A 111 6.94 35.66 0.72
N ASN A 112 6.70 35.80 2.03
CA ASN A 112 7.15 36.94 2.83
C ASN A 112 6.67 38.32 2.31
N ALA A 113 5.54 38.37 1.61
CA ALA A 113 5.02 39.62 1.05
C ALA A 113 4.29 40.48 2.09
N ASP A 114 4.40 41.81 1.93
CA ASP A 114 3.61 42.78 2.70
C ASP A 114 2.14 42.73 2.22
N PRO A 115 1.19 42.32 3.09
CA PRO A 115 -0.22 42.20 2.71
C PRO A 115 -0.87 43.53 2.33
N SER A 116 -0.23 44.67 2.58
CA SER A 116 -0.71 46.00 2.17
C SER A 116 -0.39 46.37 0.72
N THR A 117 0.40 45.55 0.01
CA THR A 117 0.86 45.86 -1.35
C THR A 117 0.20 44.97 -2.39
N SER A 118 -0.53 45.56 -3.34
CA SER A 118 -1.19 44.82 -4.41
C SER A 118 -0.15 44.26 -5.40
N ALA A 119 -0.27 42.98 -5.71
CA ALA A 119 0.56 42.31 -6.70
C ALA A 119 -0.33 41.71 -7.79
N THR A 120 0.15 41.76 -9.02
CA THR A 120 -0.52 41.14 -10.17
C THR A 120 0.33 40.03 -10.72
N TYR A 121 -0.30 39.03 -11.32
CA TYR A 121 0.40 37.94 -11.99
C TYR A 121 0.03 37.88 -13.47
N THR A 122 0.91 37.28 -14.25
CA THR A 122 0.62 36.81 -15.61
C THR A 122 1.24 35.43 -15.77
N ILE A 123 0.47 34.46 -16.25
CA ILE A 123 0.90 33.07 -16.51
C ILE A 123 0.74 32.80 -18.00
N CYS A 124 1.81 32.39 -18.67
CA CYS A 124 1.84 32.07 -20.10
C CYS A 124 2.46 30.68 -20.31
N GLN A 125 1.96 29.87 -21.24
CA GLN A 125 2.58 28.57 -21.56
C GLN A 125 3.95 28.78 -22.23
N THR A 126 5.00 28.15 -21.71
CA THR A 126 6.43 28.46 -21.96
C THR A 126 6.88 28.29 -23.41
N ASN A 127 6.13 27.56 -24.24
CA ASN A 127 6.46 27.30 -25.65
C ASN A 127 5.31 27.61 -26.64
N SER A 128 4.24 28.28 -26.19
CA SER A 128 3.14 28.67 -27.07
C SER A 128 3.45 29.98 -27.80
N ALA A 129 3.00 30.10 -29.06
CA ALA A 129 3.06 31.37 -29.79
C ALA A 129 2.03 32.36 -29.19
N SER A 130 2.46 33.05 -28.13
CA SER A 130 1.94 34.31 -27.55
C SER A 130 0.46 34.50 -27.18
N ASP A 131 -0.47 33.57 -27.40
CA ASP A 131 -1.91 33.94 -27.35
C ASP A 131 -2.74 33.40 -26.16
N SER A 132 -2.18 32.61 -25.24
CA SER A 132 -2.94 32.08 -24.08
C SER A 132 -2.33 32.42 -22.72
N CYS A 133 -2.07 33.70 -22.47
CA CYS A 133 -1.72 34.17 -21.13
C CYS A 133 -2.98 34.49 -20.32
N ILE A 134 -2.96 34.16 -19.03
CA ILE A 134 -3.95 34.61 -18.06
C ILE A 134 -3.29 35.59 -17.07
N SER A 135 -4.05 36.57 -16.60
CA SER A 135 -3.56 37.57 -15.66
C SER A 135 -4.62 37.86 -14.59
N GLY A 136 -4.17 38.20 -13.39
CA GLY A 136 -5.06 38.50 -12.28
C GLY A 136 -4.34 39.23 -11.14
N ASP A 137 -5.13 39.64 -10.15
CA ASP A 137 -4.60 40.10 -8.87
C ASP A 137 -4.28 38.88 -7.99
N ALA A 138 -3.04 38.82 -7.47
CA ALA A 138 -2.53 37.65 -6.75
C ALA A 138 -3.31 37.33 -5.46
N ALA A 139 -3.96 38.32 -4.85
CA ALA A 139 -4.70 38.15 -3.60
C ALA A 139 -6.19 37.82 -3.79
N THR A 140 -6.75 38.14 -4.96
CA THR A 140 -8.22 38.12 -5.17
C THR A 140 -8.67 37.36 -6.40
N THR A 141 -7.77 37.01 -7.32
CA THR A 141 -8.11 36.35 -8.58
C THR A 141 -7.49 34.95 -8.65
N PRO A 142 -8.27 33.87 -8.41
CA PRO A 142 -7.77 32.52 -8.65
C PRO A 142 -7.60 32.26 -10.15
N PHE A 143 -6.93 31.16 -10.48
CA PHE A 143 -6.80 30.66 -11.84
C PHE A 143 -7.04 29.16 -11.92
N THR A 144 -7.44 28.70 -13.10
CA THR A 144 -7.60 27.28 -13.43
C THR A 144 -7.02 27.04 -14.81
N LEU A 145 -6.23 25.99 -14.96
CA LEU A 145 -5.58 25.62 -16.20
C LEU A 145 -5.86 24.15 -16.50
N ALA A 146 -6.30 23.87 -17.72
CA ALA A 146 -6.22 22.52 -18.28
C ALA A 146 -4.78 22.33 -18.75
N CYS A 147 -4.09 21.34 -18.20
CA CYS A 147 -2.68 21.09 -18.47
C CYS A 147 -2.38 19.60 -18.43
N THR A 148 -1.37 19.18 -19.17
CA THR A 148 -0.89 17.79 -19.21
C THR A 148 0.26 17.64 -18.21
N PRO A 149 0.12 16.78 -17.17
CA PRO A 149 1.16 16.57 -16.17
C PRO A 149 2.50 16.19 -16.82
N HIS A 150 3.60 16.62 -16.22
CA HIS A 150 4.98 16.44 -16.71
C HIS A 150 5.35 17.11 -18.04
N GLU A 151 4.38 17.46 -18.88
CA GLU A 151 4.63 18.03 -20.21
C GLU A 151 4.47 19.56 -20.22
N ASP A 152 3.36 20.05 -19.69
CA ASP A 152 3.03 21.47 -19.75
C ASP A 152 3.80 22.28 -18.70
N GLN A 153 4.49 23.32 -19.19
CA GLN A 153 5.19 24.30 -18.37
C GLN A 153 4.66 25.71 -18.64
N TYR A 154 4.64 26.52 -17.59
CA TYR A 154 4.18 27.88 -17.64
C TYR A 154 5.22 28.84 -17.09
N THR A 155 5.40 29.96 -17.76
CA THR A 155 6.15 31.10 -17.24
C THR A 155 5.19 32.00 -16.47
N MET A 156 5.44 32.18 -15.18
CA MET A 156 4.69 33.08 -14.32
C MET A 156 5.53 34.34 -14.03
N THR A 157 4.96 35.50 -14.30
CA THR A 157 5.53 36.80 -13.95
C THR A 157 4.67 37.47 -12.89
N ILE A 158 5.26 37.79 -11.74
CA ILE A 158 4.65 38.58 -10.67
C ILE A 158 5.13 40.02 -10.78
N THR A 159 4.20 40.99 -10.74
CA THR A 159 4.51 42.43 -10.69
C THR A 159 3.97 43.04 -9.40
N GLN A 160 4.84 43.63 -8.59
CA GLN A 160 4.50 44.34 -7.35
C GLN A 160 5.34 45.63 -7.26
N ASN A 161 4.72 46.78 -7.03
CA ASN A 161 5.41 48.09 -6.92
C ASN A 161 6.42 48.37 -8.06
N ALA A 162 6.06 48.02 -9.31
CA ALA A 162 6.90 48.10 -10.51
C ALA A 162 8.16 47.20 -10.52
N GLN A 163 8.35 46.34 -9.52
CA GLN A 163 9.29 45.23 -9.57
C GLN A 163 8.63 44.02 -10.23
N GLN A 164 9.42 43.24 -10.95
CA GLN A 164 8.98 42.00 -11.58
C GLN A 164 9.86 40.84 -11.13
N SER A 165 9.23 39.71 -10.86
CA SER A 165 9.87 38.42 -10.67
C SER A 165 9.25 37.41 -11.63
N THR A 166 10.06 36.51 -12.17
CA THR A 166 9.60 35.47 -13.10
C THR A 166 10.11 34.12 -12.66
N GLY A 167 9.27 33.10 -12.83
CA GLY A 167 9.58 31.71 -12.51
C GLY A 167 8.76 30.76 -13.35
N THR A 168 9.20 29.51 -13.44
CA THR A 168 8.51 28.47 -14.20
C THR A 168 7.64 27.63 -13.29
N LEU A 169 6.44 27.27 -13.74
CA LEU A 169 5.54 26.33 -13.10
C LEU A 169 5.47 25.05 -13.95
N LEU A 170 5.44 23.88 -13.31
CA LEU A 170 5.21 22.60 -13.98
C LEU A 170 3.80 22.09 -13.69
N CYS A 171 3.11 21.55 -14.69
CA CYS A 171 1.86 20.85 -14.48
C CYS A 171 2.10 19.50 -13.77
N MET A 172 1.49 19.28 -12.59
CA MET A 172 1.63 18.05 -11.80
C MET A 172 0.37 17.80 -10.97
N TYR A 173 -0.02 16.54 -10.82
CA TYR A 173 -0.98 16.14 -9.80
C TYR A 173 -0.32 16.06 -8.42
N VAL A 174 -1.11 16.24 -7.35
CA VAL A 174 -0.62 16.11 -5.97
C VAL A 174 -1.51 15.15 -5.18
N ARG A 175 -0.97 13.96 -4.87
CA ARG A 175 -1.59 13.02 -3.95
C ARG A 175 -1.49 13.56 -2.53
N ARG A 176 -2.61 13.51 -1.81
CA ARG A 176 -2.76 14.03 -0.45
C ARG A 176 -3.34 12.97 0.47
N GLU A 177 -3.09 13.14 1.76
CA GLU A 177 -3.67 12.28 2.78
C GLU A 177 -5.20 12.42 2.75
N PHE A 178 -5.93 11.30 2.78
CA PHE A 178 -7.38 11.26 2.60
C PHE A 178 -8.15 12.21 3.53
N ARG A 179 -7.73 12.38 4.79
CA ARG A 179 -8.41 13.21 5.80
C ARG A 179 -8.05 14.68 5.71
N THR A 180 -7.00 15.03 4.98
CA THR A 180 -6.64 16.44 4.72
C THR A 180 -7.35 16.99 3.50
N LEU A 181 -7.97 16.14 2.68
CA LEU A 181 -8.81 16.58 1.57
C LEU A 181 -9.91 17.52 2.05
N THR A 182 -10.13 18.59 1.29
CA THR A 182 -11.33 19.42 1.49
C THR A 182 -12.57 18.58 1.25
N THR A 183 -13.71 18.96 1.85
CA THR A 183 -14.99 18.29 1.56
C THR A 183 -15.27 18.24 0.06
N ALA A 184 -15.00 19.33 -0.67
CA ALA A 184 -15.25 19.38 -2.12
C ALA A 184 -14.38 18.39 -2.90
N ASP A 185 -13.08 18.32 -2.59
CA ASP A 185 -12.18 17.39 -3.29
C ASP A 185 -12.45 15.94 -2.89
N ARG A 186 -12.75 15.66 -1.62
CA ARG A 186 -13.13 14.33 -1.18
C ARG A 186 -14.41 13.86 -1.88
N ASP A 187 -15.44 14.70 -1.95
CA ASP A 187 -16.70 14.36 -2.60
C ASP A 187 -16.49 14.13 -4.12
N ALA A 188 -15.64 14.95 -4.78
CA ALA A 188 -15.28 14.76 -6.19
C ALA A 188 -14.51 13.45 -6.41
N THR A 189 -13.53 13.15 -5.56
CA THR A 189 -12.78 11.89 -5.60
C THR A 189 -13.69 10.68 -5.42
N ILE A 190 -14.57 10.69 -4.40
CA ILE A 190 -15.50 9.58 -4.14
C ILE A 190 -16.51 9.42 -5.27
N GLU A 191 -16.98 10.52 -5.90
CA GLU A 191 -17.85 10.44 -7.07
C GLU A 191 -17.12 9.89 -8.31
N ALA A 192 -15.89 10.32 -8.56
CA ALA A 192 -15.07 9.82 -9.66
C ALA A 192 -14.78 8.33 -9.52
N MET A 193 -14.40 7.88 -8.31
CA MET A 193 -14.25 6.47 -8.00
C MET A 193 -15.57 5.73 -8.24
N TRP A 194 -16.69 6.22 -7.72
CA TRP A 194 -17.99 5.55 -7.88
C TRP A 194 -18.38 5.30 -9.35
N LYS A 195 -18.05 6.22 -10.27
CA LYS A 195 -18.31 5.99 -11.70
C LYS A 195 -17.62 4.75 -12.25
N LEU A 196 -16.47 4.36 -11.69
CA LEU A 196 -15.77 3.13 -12.09
C LEU A 196 -16.54 1.87 -11.67
N TRP A 197 -17.35 1.92 -10.60
CA TRP A 197 -18.23 0.82 -10.17
C TRP A 197 -19.63 0.89 -10.80
N GLU A 198 -20.12 2.10 -11.09
CA GLU A 198 -21.45 2.32 -11.65
C GLU A 198 -21.55 1.90 -13.11
N LEU A 199 -20.51 2.13 -13.90
CA LEU A 199 -20.49 1.90 -15.34
C LEU A 199 -19.70 0.66 -15.70
N ASP A 200 -20.21 -0.09 -16.67
CA ASP A 200 -19.41 -1.08 -17.37
C ASP A 200 -18.34 -0.44 -18.26
N GLU A 201 -17.38 -1.25 -18.69
CA GLU A 201 -16.22 -0.82 -19.48
C GLU A 201 -16.62 -0.11 -20.80
N GLU A 202 -17.62 -0.64 -21.51
CA GLU A 202 -18.05 -0.10 -22.81
C GLU A 202 -18.74 1.25 -22.64
N ALA A 203 -19.71 1.33 -21.72
CA ALA A 203 -20.46 2.55 -21.44
C ALA A 203 -19.55 3.66 -20.87
N GLY A 204 -18.63 3.29 -19.99
CA GLY A 204 -17.65 4.20 -19.42
C GLY A 204 -16.69 4.76 -20.45
N ARG A 205 -16.07 3.93 -21.29
CA ARG A 205 -15.18 4.39 -22.38
C ARG A 205 -15.92 5.22 -23.42
N HIS A 206 -17.18 4.91 -23.70
CA HIS A 206 -18.02 5.74 -24.56
C HIS A 206 -18.26 7.14 -23.98
N THR A 207 -18.41 7.24 -22.65
CA THR A 207 -18.76 8.48 -21.95
C THR A 207 -17.53 9.35 -21.66
N TYR A 208 -16.45 8.73 -21.18
CA TYR A 208 -15.28 9.41 -20.61
C TYR A 208 -14.01 9.25 -21.47
N GLY A 209 -14.07 8.49 -22.56
CA GLY A 209 -12.95 8.27 -23.48
C GLY A 209 -12.09 7.06 -23.13
N GLU A 210 -11.02 6.85 -23.91
CA GLU A 210 -10.27 5.60 -23.90
C GLU A 210 -9.55 5.29 -22.58
N ASN A 211 -9.26 6.32 -21.79
CA ASN A 211 -8.57 6.23 -20.49
C ASN A 211 -9.48 5.77 -19.35
N PHE A 212 -10.81 5.73 -19.56
CA PHE A 212 -11.72 5.17 -18.57
C PHE A 212 -11.57 3.66 -18.52
N HIS A 213 -11.51 3.13 -17.29
CA HIS A 213 -11.58 1.70 -17.04
C HIS A 213 -12.48 1.44 -15.83
N SER A 214 -13.41 0.48 -15.94
CA SER A 214 -14.28 0.10 -14.84
C SER A 214 -13.52 -0.63 -13.74
N TYR A 215 -14.11 -0.73 -12.56
CA TYR A 215 -13.54 -1.50 -11.45
C TYR A 215 -13.32 -2.96 -11.84
N SER A 216 -14.19 -3.55 -12.67
CA SER A 216 -14.07 -4.93 -13.11
C SER A 216 -12.88 -5.14 -14.04
N TYR A 217 -12.58 -4.18 -14.92
CA TYR A 217 -11.38 -4.20 -15.75
C TYR A 217 -10.10 -4.21 -14.90
N LEU A 218 -10.10 -3.44 -13.81
CA LEU A 218 -8.95 -3.36 -12.91
C LEU A 218 -8.84 -4.57 -11.98
N LEU A 219 -9.98 -5.12 -11.58
CA LEU A 219 -10.08 -6.39 -10.86
C LEU A 219 -9.55 -7.56 -11.71
N ASP A 220 -9.80 -7.57 -13.02
CA ASP A 220 -9.23 -8.57 -13.94
C ASP A 220 -7.70 -8.65 -13.80
N PHE A 221 -7.00 -7.52 -13.76
CA PHE A 221 -5.54 -7.50 -13.62
C PHE A 221 -5.07 -8.16 -12.33
N HIS A 222 -5.64 -7.76 -11.20
CA HIS A 222 -5.23 -8.30 -9.90
C HIS A 222 -5.57 -9.77 -9.77
N TYR A 223 -6.80 -10.13 -10.12
CA TYR A 223 -7.30 -11.50 -10.06
C TYR A 223 -6.43 -12.42 -10.92
N PHE A 224 -6.26 -12.06 -12.19
CA PHE A 224 -5.49 -12.85 -13.15
C PHE A 224 -4.03 -12.99 -12.76
N ASN A 225 -3.39 -11.95 -12.22
CA ASN A 225 -1.98 -12.05 -11.86
C ASN A 225 -1.75 -12.71 -10.47
N ALA A 226 -2.76 -12.81 -9.61
CA ALA A 226 -2.63 -13.39 -8.26
C ALA A 226 -3.19 -14.81 -8.11
N ALA A 227 -4.11 -15.26 -8.96
CA ALA A 227 -4.94 -16.45 -8.70
C ALA A 227 -4.46 -17.77 -9.35
N TRP A 228 -3.44 -17.73 -10.20
CA TRP A 228 -2.91 -18.95 -10.85
C TRP A 228 -2.51 -20.03 -9.86
N ILE A 229 -2.35 -21.28 -10.27
CA ILE A 229 -1.85 -22.32 -9.35
C ILE A 229 -0.33 -22.24 -9.18
N HIS A 230 0.40 -21.92 -10.25
CA HIS A 230 1.86 -21.98 -10.26
C HIS A 230 2.53 -20.83 -9.48
N SER A 231 2.17 -19.56 -9.71
CA SER A 231 2.69 -18.46 -8.88
C SER A 231 1.75 -17.25 -8.69
N ASP A 232 2.03 -16.48 -7.65
CA ASP A 232 1.42 -15.18 -7.38
C ASP A 232 2.36 -14.12 -7.95
N HIS A 233 1.97 -13.47 -9.03
CA HIS A 233 2.86 -12.62 -9.82
C HIS A 233 2.89 -11.16 -9.33
N ILE A 234 2.09 -10.82 -8.32
CA ILE A 234 1.95 -9.44 -7.84
C ILE A 234 2.08 -9.32 -6.32
N HIS A 235 2.09 -10.43 -5.58
CA HIS A 235 2.41 -10.47 -4.15
C HIS A 235 3.60 -11.37 -3.84
N GLU A 236 4.09 -11.31 -2.60
CA GLU A 236 5.07 -12.30 -2.08
C GLU A 236 6.41 -12.33 -2.82
N GLY A 237 6.85 -11.18 -3.31
CA GLY A 237 8.16 -11.02 -3.93
C GLY A 237 8.47 -9.55 -4.22
N ASN A 238 9.66 -9.31 -4.76
CA ASN A 238 10.19 -7.95 -4.92
C ASN A 238 9.43 -7.10 -5.94
N GLY A 239 8.63 -7.73 -6.80
CA GLY A 239 7.74 -7.03 -7.73
C GLY A 239 6.56 -6.36 -7.04
N PHE A 240 6.21 -6.74 -5.82
CA PHE A 240 4.96 -6.32 -5.14
C PHE A 240 4.68 -4.82 -5.25
N LEU A 241 5.63 -3.97 -4.81
CA LEU A 241 5.42 -2.52 -4.80
C LEU A 241 5.23 -1.98 -6.22
N ALA A 242 6.10 -2.38 -7.15
CA ALA A 242 6.06 -1.89 -8.52
C ALA A 242 4.77 -2.31 -9.23
N GLN A 243 4.34 -3.57 -9.08
CA GLN A 243 3.11 -4.07 -9.68
C GLN A 243 1.88 -3.31 -9.17
N HIS A 244 1.80 -3.03 -7.87
CA HIS A 244 0.70 -2.25 -7.30
C HIS A 244 0.72 -0.78 -7.75
N VAL A 245 1.88 -0.16 -7.93
CA VAL A 245 2.01 1.18 -8.52
C VAL A 245 1.53 1.19 -9.98
N LYS A 246 1.82 0.15 -10.78
CA LYS A 246 1.27 0.04 -12.15
C LYS A 246 -0.25 0.09 -12.14
N MET A 247 -0.87 -0.68 -11.26
CA MET A 247 -2.33 -0.75 -11.16
C MET A 247 -2.96 0.54 -10.64
N THR A 248 -2.42 1.14 -9.56
CA THR A 248 -2.96 2.39 -9.02
C THR A 248 -2.83 3.55 -10.00
N ASN A 249 -1.81 3.54 -10.86
CA ASN A 249 -1.69 4.52 -11.93
C ASN A 249 -2.78 4.37 -13.00
N ILE A 250 -3.15 3.13 -13.38
CA ILE A 250 -4.28 2.91 -14.29
C ILE A 250 -5.59 3.38 -13.62
N PHE A 251 -5.78 3.07 -12.34
CA PHE A 251 -6.95 3.51 -11.57
C PHE A 251 -7.06 5.03 -11.46
N GLU A 252 -5.96 5.72 -11.15
CA GLU A 252 -5.95 7.19 -11.05
C GLU A 252 -6.23 7.85 -12.41
N VAL A 253 -5.66 7.33 -13.50
CA VAL A 253 -5.97 7.80 -14.85
C VAL A 253 -7.45 7.58 -15.20
N ALA A 254 -8.04 6.46 -14.79
CA ALA A 254 -9.47 6.19 -14.97
C ALA A 254 -10.35 7.17 -14.17
N MET A 255 -9.98 7.51 -12.93
CA MET A 255 -10.65 8.56 -12.15
C MET A 255 -10.54 9.92 -12.85
N GLN A 256 -9.38 10.26 -13.39
CA GLN A 256 -9.12 11.53 -14.09
C GLN A 256 -9.85 11.64 -15.43
N ALA A 257 -10.18 10.51 -16.07
CA ALA A 257 -11.08 10.50 -17.22
C ALA A 257 -12.51 10.95 -16.84
N VAL A 258 -12.93 10.67 -15.59
CA VAL A 258 -14.23 11.10 -15.05
C VAL A 258 -14.20 12.55 -14.59
N ASP A 259 -13.21 12.92 -13.77
CA ASP A 259 -12.97 14.28 -13.32
C ASP A 259 -11.46 14.60 -13.38
N PRO A 260 -10.99 15.41 -14.34
CA PRO A 260 -9.56 15.64 -14.54
C PRO A 260 -8.90 16.47 -13.42
N SER A 261 -9.64 16.93 -12.40
CA SER A 261 -9.11 17.67 -11.25
C SER A 261 -8.80 16.82 -10.02
N VAL A 262 -9.19 15.54 -10.04
CA VAL A 262 -9.01 14.62 -8.90
C VAL A 262 -7.68 13.88 -8.98
N THR A 263 -7.23 13.43 -7.82
CA THR A 263 -6.03 12.62 -7.64
C THR A 263 -6.36 11.48 -6.69
N LEU A 264 -5.69 10.35 -6.85
CA LEU A 264 -5.82 9.25 -5.89
C LEU A 264 -5.20 9.68 -4.54
N PRO A 265 -5.97 9.73 -3.45
CA PRO A 265 -5.41 10.03 -2.14
C PRO A 265 -4.61 8.85 -1.60
N TYR A 266 -3.76 9.12 -0.62
CA TYR A 266 -3.14 8.07 0.18
C TYR A 266 -3.80 7.98 1.56
N TRP A 267 -3.82 6.78 2.14
CA TRP A 267 -4.33 6.53 3.48
C TRP A 267 -3.18 6.20 4.44
N ASP A 268 -2.79 7.16 5.26
CA ASP A 268 -1.80 6.91 6.31
C ASP A 268 -2.45 6.24 7.53
N TYR A 269 -2.65 4.93 7.43
CA TYR A 269 -3.26 4.08 8.45
C TYR A 269 -2.45 3.98 9.75
N THR A 270 -1.20 4.46 9.77
CA THR A 270 -0.43 4.52 11.02
C THR A 270 -1.02 5.55 11.99
N ILE A 271 -1.77 6.54 11.49
CA ILE A 271 -2.45 7.52 12.33
C ILE A 271 -3.56 6.84 13.15
N GLU A 272 -4.36 5.94 12.58
CA GLU A 272 -5.38 5.20 13.33
C GLU A 272 -4.76 4.47 14.52
N THR A 273 -3.62 3.80 14.31
CA THR A 273 -2.93 3.11 15.41
C THR A 273 -2.37 4.08 16.45
N ALA A 274 -1.74 5.18 16.01
CA ALA A 274 -1.11 6.16 16.91
C ALA A 274 -2.13 6.91 17.76
N ASP A 275 -3.32 7.18 17.20
CA ASP A 275 -4.41 7.85 17.90
C ASP A 275 -5.31 6.87 18.68
N GLY A 276 -5.05 5.56 18.60
CA GLY A 276 -5.85 4.52 19.25
C GLY A 276 -7.28 4.39 18.69
N ILE A 277 -7.48 4.79 17.44
CA ILE A 277 -8.76 4.71 16.73
C ILE A 277 -9.03 3.26 16.37
N GLN A 278 -10.20 2.75 16.75
CA GLN A 278 -10.62 1.42 16.33
C GLN A 278 -10.88 1.40 14.82
N THR A 279 -10.60 0.30 14.15
CA THR A 279 -10.71 0.22 12.69
C THR A 279 -12.08 0.63 12.16
N TYR A 280 -13.15 0.16 12.80
CA TYR A 280 -14.54 0.48 12.44
C TYR A 280 -14.97 1.92 12.82
N GLU A 281 -14.08 2.69 13.46
CA GLU A 281 -14.27 4.12 13.75
C GLU A 281 -13.41 5.01 12.84
N SER A 282 -12.60 4.42 11.94
CA SER A 282 -11.78 5.21 11.01
C SER A 282 -12.67 6.07 10.10
N PRO A 283 -12.30 7.33 9.86
CA PRO A 283 -13.05 8.24 9.00
C PRO A 283 -13.07 7.79 7.52
N LEU A 284 -12.30 6.78 7.15
CA LEU A 284 -12.37 6.16 5.82
C LEU A 284 -13.61 5.28 5.65
N PHE A 285 -14.18 4.74 6.73
CA PHE A 285 -15.30 3.81 6.70
C PHE A 285 -16.58 4.45 7.24
N THR A 286 -17.22 5.25 6.39
CA THR A 286 -18.49 5.91 6.67
C THR A 286 -19.40 5.84 5.44
N GLU A 287 -20.69 6.10 5.62
CA GLU A 287 -21.65 6.21 4.51
C GLU A 287 -21.21 7.18 3.40
N ASN A 288 -20.46 8.24 3.74
CA ASN A 288 -20.02 9.26 2.78
C ASN A 288 -18.66 8.96 2.14
N THR A 289 -18.01 7.87 2.53
CA THR A 289 -16.69 7.46 2.05
C THR A 289 -16.78 6.03 1.50
N PHE A 290 -15.98 5.08 1.98
CA PHE A 290 -15.94 3.71 1.45
C PHE A 290 -17.03 2.78 2.03
N GLY A 291 -18.06 3.33 2.69
CA GLY A 291 -19.08 2.57 3.41
C GLY A 291 -18.57 2.09 4.77
N SER A 292 -19.47 2.01 5.75
CA SER A 292 -19.14 1.59 7.11
C SER A 292 -18.61 0.14 7.15
N LEU A 293 -17.74 -0.15 8.11
CA LEU A 293 -17.32 -1.52 8.38
C LEU A 293 -18.42 -2.24 9.17
N PRO A 294 -18.98 -3.36 8.66
CA PRO A 294 -19.94 -4.14 9.42
C PRO A 294 -19.19 -4.85 10.56
N LEU A 295 -19.90 -5.14 11.65
CA LEU A 295 -19.32 -5.76 12.86
C LEU A 295 -19.99 -7.09 13.17
N PRO A 296 -19.23 -8.05 13.72
CA PRO A 296 -19.80 -9.32 14.13
C PRO A 296 -20.79 -9.14 15.29
N ASN A 297 -21.74 -10.06 15.41
CA ASN A 297 -22.66 -10.10 16.55
C ASN A 297 -21.94 -10.49 17.86
N ASN A 298 -20.73 -11.05 17.76
CA ASN A 298 -19.89 -11.46 18.88
C ASN A 298 -18.48 -10.88 18.74
N MET A 299 -18.21 -9.79 19.46
CA MET A 299 -16.89 -9.11 19.42
C MET A 299 -15.73 -9.94 20.01
N SER A 300 -16.02 -11.02 20.75
CA SER A 300 -14.97 -11.89 21.32
C SER A 300 -14.58 -13.04 20.40
N TRP A 301 -15.49 -13.48 19.55
CA TRP A 301 -15.30 -14.64 18.67
C TRP A 301 -15.29 -14.28 17.18
N GLY A 302 -15.62 -13.03 16.86
CA GLY A 302 -15.76 -12.59 15.48
C GLY A 302 -17.05 -13.11 14.84
N TRP A 303 -16.97 -13.38 13.55
CA TRP A 303 -18.08 -13.78 12.70
C TRP A 303 -18.30 -15.28 12.78
N LEU A 304 -19.47 -15.70 13.28
CA LEU A 304 -19.75 -17.11 13.56
C LEU A 304 -20.75 -17.68 12.54
N TYR A 305 -20.46 -18.86 12.02
CA TYR A 305 -21.33 -19.57 11.09
C TYR A 305 -22.71 -19.87 11.69
N GLU A 306 -22.76 -20.21 12.98
CA GLU A 306 -24.02 -20.55 13.66
C GLU A 306 -24.96 -19.36 13.91
N SER A 307 -24.45 -18.13 13.92
CA SER A 307 -25.19 -16.94 14.42
C SER A 307 -25.10 -15.68 13.55
N ASN A 308 -24.32 -15.73 12.47
CA ASN A 308 -24.28 -14.71 11.44
C ASN A 308 -24.79 -15.26 10.11
N SER A 309 -25.43 -14.39 9.33
CA SER A 309 -25.57 -14.64 7.89
C SER A 309 -24.24 -14.33 7.21
N ILE A 310 -23.90 -15.08 6.15
CA ILE A 310 -22.73 -14.81 5.31
C ILE A 310 -22.80 -13.38 4.73
N ASP A 311 -24.01 -12.92 4.42
CA ASP A 311 -24.28 -11.58 3.89
C ASP A 311 -24.29 -10.48 4.96
N ASP A 312 -24.14 -10.80 6.25
CA ASP A 312 -23.98 -9.76 7.29
C ASP A 312 -22.68 -8.97 7.11
N GLY A 313 -21.68 -9.56 6.43
CA GLY A 313 -20.41 -8.92 6.10
C GLY A 313 -20.47 -7.98 4.90
N LYS A 314 -21.60 -7.85 4.19
CA LYS A 314 -21.66 -6.95 3.03
C LYS A 314 -21.51 -5.48 3.43
N ILE A 315 -21.04 -4.64 2.50
CA ILE A 315 -20.99 -3.18 2.72
C ILE A 315 -22.43 -2.67 3.00
N PRO A 316 -22.70 -2.08 4.18
CA PRO A 316 -24.07 -1.84 4.63
C PRO A 316 -24.68 -0.54 4.10
N ASP A 317 -23.85 0.45 3.78
CA ASP A 317 -24.29 1.82 3.46
C ASP A 317 -23.37 2.50 2.42
N GLY A 318 -23.71 3.74 2.08
CA GLY A 318 -22.99 4.55 1.11
C GLY A 318 -23.19 4.11 -0.34
N LYS A 319 -22.30 4.58 -1.22
CA LYS A 319 -22.40 4.33 -2.67
C LYS A 319 -22.25 2.85 -3.03
N TRP A 320 -21.41 2.13 -2.28
CA TRP A 320 -21.13 0.70 -2.48
C TRP A 320 -22.02 -0.23 -1.64
N ALA A 321 -23.11 0.28 -1.05
CA ALA A 321 -24.03 -0.53 -0.26
C ALA A 321 -24.58 -1.71 -1.06
N ASN A 322 -24.43 -2.94 -0.54
CA ASN A 322 -24.88 -4.17 -1.20
C ASN A 322 -24.35 -4.30 -2.64
N PHE A 323 -23.14 -3.81 -2.91
CA PHE A 323 -22.54 -3.94 -4.23
C PHE A 323 -22.19 -5.41 -4.49
N LYS A 324 -22.54 -5.91 -5.68
CA LYS A 324 -22.33 -7.30 -6.06
C LYS A 324 -20.89 -7.52 -6.54
N ILE A 325 -20.28 -8.62 -6.13
CA ILE A 325 -18.98 -8.98 -6.66
C ILE A 325 -19.11 -9.37 -8.14
N ALA A 326 -18.07 -9.09 -8.93
CA ALA A 326 -18.08 -9.41 -10.35
C ALA A 326 -18.06 -10.93 -10.57
N ALA A 327 -18.79 -11.40 -11.58
CA ALA A 327 -18.70 -12.78 -12.03
C ALA A 327 -17.45 -12.99 -12.90
N ASN A 328 -16.79 -14.15 -12.76
CA ASN A 328 -15.78 -14.57 -13.71
C ASN A 328 -16.47 -14.99 -15.01
N THR A 329 -16.28 -14.18 -16.06
CA THR A 329 -16.84 -14.44 -17.40
C THR A 329 -15.77 -14.54 -18.47
N LYS A 330 -14.49 -14.47 -18.07
CA LYS A 330 -13.35 -14.29 -18.99
C LYS A 330 -12.31 -15.40 -18.85
N PHE A 331 -12.10 -15.91 -17.64
CA PHE A 331 -10.99 -16.80 -17.31
C PHE A 331 -11.50 -18.21 -17.02
N ASP A 332 -11.68 -19.03 -18.06
CA ASP A 332 -12.20 -20.40 -17.94
C ASP A 332 -11.36 -21.26 -16.98
N ASP A 333 -10.03 -21.10 -16.98
CA ASP A 333 -9.09 -21.85 -16.11
C ASP A 333 -9.14 -21.39 -14.64
N LEU A 334 -9.83 -20.27 -14.37
CA LEU A 334 -10.04 -19.72 -13.04
C LEU A 334 -11.54 -19.69 -12.66
N ASP A 335 -12.40 -20.40 -13.38
CA ASP A 335 -13.83 -20.50 -13.06
C ASP A 335 -14.07 -21.52 -11.94
N TYR A 336 -13.99 -21.03 -10.70
CA TYR A 336 -14.12 -21.83 -9.49
C TYR A 336 -15.34 -21.46 -8.67
N ALA A 337 -15.77 -22.42 -7.83
CA ALA A 337 -16.86 -22.28 -6.88
C ALA A 337 -18.12 -21.71 -7.52
N TYR A 338 -18.51 -20.51 -7.11
CA TYR A 338 -19.77 -19.88 -7.51
C TYR A 338 -19.64 -19.02 -8.77
N GLY A 339 -18.49 -19.04 -9.46
CA GLY A 339 -18.25 -18.25 -10.66
C GLY A 339 -18.07 -16.76 -10.39
N TYR A 340 -17.66 -16.38 -9.18
CA TYR A 340 -17.27 -15.01 -8.84
C TYR A 340 -15.77 -14.82 -9.07
N MET A 341 -15.33 -13.58 -9.31
CA MET A 341 -13.92 -13.22 -9.35
C MET A 341 -13.34 -13.18 -7.93
N ARG A 342 -13.29 -14.35 -7.31
CA ARG A 342 -12.69 -14.65 -6.00
C ARG A 342 -11.58 -15.67 -6.16
N ALA A 343 -10.62 -15.61 -5.24
CA ALA A 343 -9.53 -16.55 -5.20
C ALA A 343 -10.05 -18.00 -5.19
N PRO A 344 -9.38 -18.93 -5.88
CA PRO A 344 -9.72 -20.36 -5.84
C PRO A 344 -9.76 -20.93 -4.41
N TRP A 345 -8.98 -20.36 -3.50
CA TRP A 345 -8.93 -20.73 -2.09
C TRP A 345 -9.91 -19.96 -1.19
N ASN A 346 -10.84 -19.16 -1.75
CA ASN A 346 -11.92 -18.46 -1.04
C ASN A 346 -13.30 -18.81 -1.62
N ILE A 347 -13.92 -19.88 -1.12
CA ILE A 347 -15.24 -20.33 -1.61
C ILE A 347 -16.42 -19.64 -0.92
N ASN A 348 -16.28 -18.35 -0.61
CA ASN A 348 -17.35 -17.51 -0.05
C ASN A 348 -18.56 -17.48 -1.00
N PRO A 349 -19.78 -17.89 -0.57
CA PRO A 349 -20.97 -17.94 -1.43
C PRO A 349 -21.69 -16.59 -1.59
N SER A 350 -21.33 -15.54 -0.85
CA SER A 350 -22.03 -14.26 -0.93
C SER A 350 -21.95 -13.66 -2.33
N GLU A 351 -23.06 -13.21 -2.90
CA GLU A 351 -23.02 -12.47 -4.18
C GLU A 351 -22.54 -11.01 -4.01
N TYR A 352 -22.29 -10.57 -2.78
CA TYR A 352 -21.88 -9.21 -2.45
C TYR A 352 -20.38 -9.14 -2.15
N ILE A 353 -19.82 -7.93 -2.25
CA ILE A 353 -18.53 -7.63 -1.64
C ILE A 353 -18.69 -7.68 -0.13
N THR A 354 -17.84 -8.46 0.53
CA THR A 354 -17.89 -8.77 1.96
C THR A 354 -16.63 -8.29 2.69
N ARG A 355 -16.86 -7.75 3.89
CA ARG A 355 -15.88 -7.32 4.89
C ARG A 355 -16.21 -8.05 6.19
N TYR A 356 -15.47 -9.10 6.53
CA TYR A 356 -15.62 -9.76 7.83
C TYR A 356 -14.69 -9.10 8.84
N THR A 357 -14.91 -7.81 9.09
CA THR A 357 -14.06 -6.93 9.90
C THR A 357 -13.53 -7.64 11.15
N ALA A 358 -12.21 -7.71 11.27
CA ALA A 358 -11.55 -8.27 12.44
C ALA A 358 -11.62 -7.27 13.60
N THR A 359 -11.90 -7.77 14.79
CA THR A 359 -12.06 -6.95 16.01
C THR A 359 -10.86 -7.01 16.94
N ASP A 360 -9.90 -7.89 16.65
CA ASP A 360 -8.72 -8.18 17.44
C ASP A 360 -7.40 -7.92 16.69
N LYS A 361 -7.48 -7.55 15.41
CA LYS A 361 -6.34 -7.08 14.61
C LYS A 361 -6.31 -5.56 14.58
N THR A 362 -5.12 -5.00 14.38
CA THR A 362 -4.92 -3.56 14.19
C THR A 362 -4.31 -3.28 12.82
N PHE A 363 -4.49 -2.05 12.33
CA PHE A 363 -3.74 -1.55 11.19
C PHE A 363 -2.22 -1.57 11.44
N PRO A 364 -1.38 -1.41 10.39
CA PRO A 364 0.05 -1.22 10.55
C PRO A 364 0.37 -0.03 11.45
N THR A 365 1.40 -0.20 12.29
CA THR A 365 1.80 0.78 13.31
C THR A 365 2.88 1.75 12.82
N CYS A 366 3.07 2.86 13.52
CA CYS A 366 4.24 3.72 13.33
C CYS A 366 5.56 2.92 13.38
N LYS A 367 5.67 1.95 14.28
CA LYS A 367 6.83 1.05 14.37
C LYS A 367 7.08 0.30 13.06
N SER A 368 6.03 -0.27 12.46
CA SER A 368 6.16 -1.07 11.23
C SER A 368 6.74 -0.26 10.07
N HIS A 369 6.27 0.98 9.87
CA HIS A 369 6.80 1.88 8.84
C HIS A 369 8.19 2.40 9.19
N TYR A 370 8.46 2.68 10.47
CA TYR A 370 9.77 3.12 10.94
C TYR A 370 10.85 2.05 10.71
N ASP A 371 10.55 0.81 11.07
CA ASP A 371 11.46 -0.33 10.88
C ASP A 371 11.72 -0.58 9.40
N LEU A 372 10.67 -0.48 8.55
CA LEU A 372 10.80 -0.62 7.11
C LEU A 372 11.79 0.40 6.52
N LEU A 373 11.72 1.66 6.94
CA LEU A 373 12.69 2.70 6.54
C LEU A 373 14.12 2.42 7.04
N GLY A 374 14.27 1.56 8.05
CA GLY A 374 15.54 1.13 8.61
C GLY A 374 16.34 0.17 7.72
N TYR A 375 15.71 -0.54 6.78
CA TYR A 375 16.42 -1.45 5.88
C TYR A 375 17.44 -0.71 5.01
N THR A 376 18.62 -1.33 4.84
CA THR A 376 19.75 -0.72 4.11
C THR A 376 20.05 -1.42 2.80
N ASP A 377 19.41 -2.55 2.55
CA ASP A 377 19.46 -3.34 1.32
C ASP A 377 18.09 -3.22 0.62
N LEU A 378 18.09 -3.04 -0.70
CA LEU A 378 16.87 -2.93 -1.49
C LEU A 378 16.05 -4.23 -1.44
N ALA A 379 16.69 -5.39 -1.53
CA ALA A 379 16.00 -6.67 -1.55
C ALA A 379 15.29 -6.93 -0.22
N ASP A 380 15.95 -6.65 0.91
CA ASP A 380 15.32 -6.76 2.24
C ASP A 380 14.12 -5.81 2.38
N PHE A 381 14.23 -4.58 1.87
CA PHE A 381 13.11 -3.63 1.90
C PHE A 381 11.91 -4.11 1.07
N LEU A 382 12.17 -4.58 -0.16
CA LEU A 382 11.13 -5.06 -1.07
C LEU A 382 10.52 -6.38 -0.60
N GLN A 383 11.29 -7.22 0.09
CA GLN A 383 10.79 -8.41 0.77
C GLN A 383 9.81 -8.04 1.89
N GLU A 384 10.11 -7.01 2.68
CA GLU A 384 9.39 -6.73 3.94
C GLU A 384 8.20 -5.78 3.79
N ILE A 385 8.19 -4.92 2.77
CA ILE A 385 7.09 -3.99 2.50
C ILE A 385 5.69 -4.63 2.33
N PRO A 386 5.49 -5.83 1.73
CA PRO A 386 4.16 -6.44 1.64
C PRO A 386 3.60 -6.95 2.97
N TYR A 387 4.43 -7.10 4.02
CA TYR A 387 4.04 -7.73 5.28
C TYR A 387 3.60 -6.71 6.35
N ALA A 388 4.36 -6.54 7.44
CA ALA A 388 3.93 -5.75 8.61
C ALA A 388 3.47 -4.32 8.29
N ALA A 389 4.02 -3.69 7.24
CA ALA A 389 3.66 -2.33 6.84
C ALA A 389 2.37 -2.23 5.99
N HIS A 390 1.78 -3.37 5.59
CA HIS A 390 0.75 -3.49 4.56
C HIS A 390 -0.33 -4.54 4.86
N ALA A 391 0.05 -5.81 5.02
CA ALA A 391 -0.86 -6.97 5.01
C ALA A 391 -1.97 -6.87 6.07
N SER A 392 -1.65 -6.35 7.26
CA SER A 392 -2.65 -6.24 8.32
C SER A 392 -3.81 -5.31 7.96
N THR A 393 -3.61 -4.33 7.07
CA THR A 393 -4.73 -3.51 6.55
C THR A 393 -5.78 -4.36 5.84
N HIS A 394 -5.32 -5.28 4.98
CA HIS A 394 -6.18 -6.25 4.32
C HIS A 394 -6.81 -7.23 5.33
N GLY A 395 -6.01 -7.73 6.26
CA GLY A 395 -6.44 -8.67 7.30
C GLY A 395 -7.53 -8.11 8.20
N VAL A 396 -7.46 -6.83 8.53
CA VAL A 396 -8.44 -6.19 9.42
C VAL A 396 -9.78 -5.94 8.69
N ILE A 397 -9.75 -5.52 7.44
CA ILE A 397 -10.97 -5.22 6.66
C ILE A 397 -11.64 -6.50 6.18
N GLY A 398 -10.86 -7.41 5.60
CA GLY A 398 -11.37 -8.66 5.03
C GLY A 398 -11.72 -9.68 6.11
N GLY A 399 -10.85 -9.84 7.11
CA GLY A 399 -10.99 -10.77 8.23
C GLY A 399 -11.47 -12.18 7.87
N SER A 400 -12.11 -12.86 8.81
CA SER A 400 -12.51 -14.27 8.68
C SER A 400 -13.92 -14.52 9.22
N PHE A 401 -14.64 -15.41 8.55
CA PHE A 401 -15.97 -15.90 8.92
C PHE A 401 -15.96 -17.38 9.25
N GLY A 402 -16.68 -17.79 10.28
CA GLY A 402 -16.98 -19.20 10.58
C GLY A 402 -15.98 -19.86 11.52
N CYS A 403 -15.32 -19.13 12.41
CA CYS A 403 -14.31 -19.71 13.31
C CYS A 403 -14.87 -20.79 14.25
N ASP A 404 -16.16 -20.74 14.57
CA ASP A 404 -16.90 -21.76 15.33
C ASP A 404 -16.99 -23.11 14.62
N ILE A 405 -16.76 -23.18 13.31
CA ILE A 405 -16.68 -24.45 12.57
C ILE A 405 -15.54 -25.35 13.08
N LEU A 406 -14.51 -24.77 13.69
CA LEU A 406 -13.39 -25.49 14.31
C LEU A 406 -13.71 -26.02 15.73
N ASN A 407 -14.91 -25.79 16.28
CA ASN A 407 -15.27 -26.21 17.64
C ASN A 407 -15.09 -27.72 17.84
N ASP A 408 -15.55 -28.55 16.91
CA ASP A 408 -15.44 -30.01 17.02
C ASP A 408 -13.97 -30.46 17.04
N MET A 409 -13.12 -29.84 16.22
CA MET A 409 -11.67 -30.10 16.20
C MET A 409 -11.02 -29.74 17.54
N ARG A 410 -11.42 -28.62 18.14
CA ARG A 410 -10.95 -28.21 19.47
C ARG A 410 -11.46 -29.12 20.57
N GLU A 411 -12.74 -29.47 20.57
CA GLU A 411 -13.36 -30.33 21.59
C GLU A 411 -12.79 -31.77 21.56
N ALA A 412 -12.40 -32.24 20.38
CA ALA A 412 -11.66 -33.50 20.20
C ALA A 412 -10.19 -33.43 20.68
N GLY A 413 -9.68 -32.24 21.02
CA GLY A 413 -8.31 -32.02 21.46
C GLY A 413 -7.29 -31.88 20.33
N TYR A 414 -7.73 -31.63 19.10
CA TYR A 414 -6.86 -31.42 17.93
C TYR A 414 -6.48 -29.95 17.72
N ILE A 415 -7.08 -29.05 18.51
CA ILE A 415 -6.73 -27.62 18.60
C ILE A 415 -6.59 -27.26 20.08
N ASN A 416 -5.54 -26.53 20.42
CA ASN A 416 -5.24 -26.11 21.78
C ASN A 416 -6.01 -24.84 22.12
N GLY A 417 -7.08 -25.01 22.90
CA GLY A 417 -7.81 -23.90 23.51
C GLY A 417 -8.49 -22.99 22.49
N VAL A 418 -8.98 -21.85 23.00
CA VAL A 418 -9.70 -20.84 22.22
C VAL A 418 -8.74 -20.03 21.35
N ASP A 419 -7.63 -19.60 21.92
CA ASP A 419 -6.66 -18.74 21.23
C ASP A 419 -6.06 -19.46 20.02
N GLY A 420 -5.75 -20.76 20.15
CA GLY A 420 -5.31 -21.59 19.03
C GLY A 420 -6.36 -21.69 17.91
N GLN A 421 -7.63 -21.85 18.27
CA GLN A 421 -8.72 -21.89 17.30
C GLN A 421 -8.84 -20.57 16.51
N LEU A 422 -8.80 -19.43 17.20
CA LEU A 422 -8.86 -18.12 16.55
C LEU A 422 -7.64 -17.88 15.65
N ASN A 423 -6.43 -18.25 16.11
CA ASN A 423 -5.21 -18.13 15.31
C ASN A 423 -5.29 -18.93 14.00
N ILE A 424 -5.77 -20.17 14.06
CA ILE A 424 -5.93 -21.02 12.87
C ILE A 424 -6.99 -20.42 11.94
N CYS A 425 -8.14 -20.01 12.48
CA CYS A 425 -9.23 -19.45 11.69
C CYS A 425 -8.81 -18.19 10.92
N GLN A 426 -8.13 -17.27 11.59
CA GLN A 426 -7.73 -15.99 10.99
C GLN A 426 -6.67 -16.13 9.90
N ASN A 427 -5.96 -17.26 9.88
CA ASN A 427 -4.95 -17.59 8.88
C ASN A 427 -5.42 -18.68 7.91
N TRP A 428 -6.68 -19.10 8.02
CA TRP A 428 -7.25 -20.21 7.26
C TRP A 428 -7.07 -20.04 5.76
N ILE A 429 -7.32 -18.82 5.28
CA ILE A 429 -7.24 -18.47 3.87
C ILE A 429 -5.83 -18.68 3.29
N PHE A 430 -4.78 -18.44 4.09
CA PHE A 430 -3.40 -18.63 3.66
C PHE A 430 -3.03 -20.12 3.61
N TYR A 431 -3.51 -20.94 4.55
CA TYR A 431 -3.35 -22.39 4.44
C TYR A 431 -4.02 -22.94 3.18
N MET A 432 -5.24 -22.49 2.88
CA MET A 432 -5.95 -22.93 1.67
C MET A 432 -5.24 -22.48 0.40
N LYS A 433 -4.69 -21.25 0.37
CA LYS A 433 -3.82 -20.77 -0.72
C LYS A 433 -2.66 -21.74 -0.94
N GLU A 434 -1.91 -22.09 0.09
CA GLU A 434 -0.74 -22.98 -0.01
C GLU A 434 -1.10 -24.39 -0.51
N PHE A 435 -2.24 -24.95 -0.09
CA PHE A 435 -2.70 -26.24 -0.58
C PHE A 435 -3.15 -26.17 -2.04
N TYR A 436 -3.84 -25.11 -2.44
CA TYR A 436 -4.18 -24.87 -3.84
C TYR A 436 -2.91 -24.76 -4.70
N ARG A 437 -1.96 -23.93 -4.30
CA ARG A 437 -0.66 -23.74 -4.99
C ARG A 437 0.18 -25.00 -5.12
N SER A 438 -0.13 -26.01 -4.31
CA SER A 438 0.58 -27.29 -4.31
C SER A 438 -0.16 -28.40 -5.08
N ASP A 439 -1.25 -28.05 -5.79
CA ASP A 439 -2.15 -29.00 -6.46
C ASP A 439 -2.74 -30.05 -5.50
N ILE A 440 -2.81 -29.72 -4.21
CA ILE A 440 -3.38 -30.59 -3.19
C ILE A 440 -4.89 -30.39 -3.10
N LEU A 441 -5.33 -29.15 -3.26
CA LEU A 441 -6.70 -28.71 -3.04
C LEU A 441 -7.20 -28.01 -4.29
N LEU A 442 -8.32 -28.49 -4.83
CA LEU A 442 -9.03 -27.85 -5.93
C LEU A 442 -10.44 -27.53 -5.45
N PRO A 443 -10.87 -26.25 -5.52
CA PRO A 443 -12.26 -25.92 -5.25
C PRO A 443 -13.16 -26.57 -6.31
N GLN A 444 -14.32 -27.07 -5.89
CA GLN A 444 -15.35 -27.49 -6.84
C GLN A 444 -15.77 -26.31 -7.73
N ASP A 445 -16.08 -26.55 -9.00
CA ASP A 445 -16.59 -25.54 -9.94
C ASP A 445 -18.13 -25.56 -10.03
N LYS A 446 -18.70 -24.47 -10.55
CA LYS A 446 -20.14 -24.35 -10.88
C LYS A 446 -21.08 -24.70 -9.72
N CYS A 447 -20.67 -24.34 -8.50
CA CYS A 447 -21.47 -24.43 -7.29
C CYS A 447 -22.68 -23.48 -7.37
N THR A 448 -23.77 -23.85 -6.70
CA THR A 448 -24.98 -23.00 -6.60
C THR A 448 -25.14 -22.49 -5.18
N ALA A 449 -25.22 -21.17 -5.02
CA ALA A 449 -25.49 -20.57 -3.71
C ALA A 449 -26.95 -20.82 -3.32
N ASP A 450 -27.18 -21.45 -2.16
CA ASP A 450 -28.51 -21.58 -1.55
C ASP A 450 -28.59 -20.66 -0.33
N SER A 451 -29.53 -19.73 -0.35
CA SER A 451 -29.72 -18.72 0.70
C SER A 451 -30.16 -19.30 2.05
N GLU A 452 -30.59 -20.57 2.11
CA GLU A 452 -31.15 -21.17 3.33
C GLU A 452 -30.31 -22.30 3.95
N SER A 453 -29.37 -22.92 3.21
CA SER A 453 -28.68 -24.15 3.65
C SER A 453 -27.15 -24.07 3.78
N GLY A 454 -26.55 -22.93 3.45
CA GLY A 454 -25.09 -22.72 3.49
C GLY A 454 -24.39 -23.08 2.17
N SER A 455 -23.05 -23.07 2.18
CA SER A 455 -22.25 -23.45 1.00
C SER A 455 -22.44 -24.93 0.67
N THR A 456 -22.84 -25.23 -0.57
CA THR A 456 -22.80 -26.59 -1.13
C THR A 456 -21.45 -26.93 -1.75
N CYS A 457 -20.58 -25.93 -1.86
CA CYS A 457 -19.25 -26.04 -2.43
C CYS A 457 -18.26 -26.56 -1.39
N VAL A 458 -17.42 -27.50 -1.80
CA VAL A 458 -16.36 -28.07 -0.97
C VAL A 458 -15.03 -28.07 -1.70
N TYR A 459 -13.94 -28.18 -0.94
CA TYR A 459 -12.63 -28.45 -1.49
C TYR A 459 -12.48 -29.94 -1.80
N VAL A 460 -12.04 -30.25 -3.01
CA VAL A 460 -11.71 -31.62 -3.43
C VAL A 460 -10.19 -31.76 -3.38
N CYS A 461 -9.72 -32.77 -2.66
CA CYS A 461 -8.28 -33.02 -2.56
C CYS A 461 -7.79 -33.98 -3.64
N ASN A 462 -6.58 -33.72 -4.14
CA ASN A 462 -5.88 -34.63 -5.03
C ASN A 462 -5.37 -35.85 -4.22
N GLU A 463 -5.97 -37.01 -4.46
CA GLU A 463 -5.64 -38.25 -3.74
C GLU A 463 -4.17 -38.68 -3.93
N ASP A 464 -3.57 -38.37 -5.08
CA ASP A 464 -2.17 -38.70 -5.36
C ASP A 464 -1.21 -37.84 -4.51
N ARG A 465 -1.68 -36.72 -3.95
CA ARG A 465 -0.91 -35.79 -3.10
C ARG A 465 -1.32 -35.81 -1.63
N LYS A 466 -2.14 -36.78 -1.20
CA LYS A 466 -2.61 -36.88 0.19
C LYS A 466 -1.48 -36.99 1.22
N SER A 467 -0.38 -37.66 0.88
CA SER A 467 0.81 -37.69 1.75
C SER A 467 1.47 -36.32 1.89
N THR A 468 1.51 -35.55 0.80
CA THR A 468 2.03 -34.18 0.81
C THR A 468 1.13 -33.25 1.63
N LEU A 469 -0.20 -33.41 1.54
CA LEU A 469 -1.12 -32.70 2.42
C LEU A 469 -0.78 -32.95 3.89
N LEU A 470 -0.58 -34.22 4.29
CA LEU A 470 -0.23 -34.54 5.67
C LEU A 470 1.09 -33.89 6.10
N GLU A 471 2.13 -33.96 5.26
CA GLU A 471 3.42 -33.29 5.53
C GLU A 471 3.26 -31.78 5.66
N MET A 472 2.47 -31.16 4.77
CA MET A 472 2.20 -29.73 4.82
C MET A 472 1.36 -29.35 6.04
N LEU A 473 0.37 -30.14 6.46
CA LEU A 473 -0.40 -29.88 7.68
C LEU A 473 0.51 -29.95 8.92
N GLN A 474 1.34 -30.98 8.99
CA GLN A 474 2.34 -31.17 10.05
C GLN A 474 3.41 -30.07 10.07
N HIS A 475 3.62 -29.35 8.98
CA HIS A 475 4.54 -28.21 8.99
C HIS A 475 3.82 -26.89 9.20
N SER A 476 2.79 -26.63 8.42
CA SER A 476 2.10 -25.36 8.25
C SER A 476 1.22 -25.01 9.44
N ILE A 477 0.35 -25.94 9.85
CA ILE A 477 -0.53 -25.74 11.01
C ILE A 477 0.28 -25.87 12.30
N MET A 478 1.33 -26.70 12.33
CA MET A 478 2.20 -26.80 13.51
C MET A 478 3.10 -25.59 13.73
N ASN A 479 3.36 -24.83 12.66
CA ASN A 479 4.04 -23.55 12.72
C ASN A 479 3.08 -22.37 12.88
N SER A 480 1.79 -22.63 13.16
CA SER A 480 0.88 -21.58 13.57
C SER A 480 1.42 -20.87 14.83
N GLY A 481 0.95 -19.64 15.05
CA GLY A 481 1.24 -18.93 16.29
C GLY A 481 0.61 -19.65 17.50
N MET A 482 0.97 -19.18 18.70
CA MET A 482 0.27 -19.49 19.96
C MET A 482 0.13 -20.97 20.34
N GLU A 483 1.04 -21.84 19.87
CA GLU A 483 0.95 -23.29 20.13
C GLU A 483 -0.45 -23.85 19.79
N ALA A 484 -1.04 -23.41 18.67
CA ALA A 484 -2.46 -23.62 18.38
C ALA A 484 -2.91 -25.08 18.23
N ILE A 485 -1.99 -26.01 18.00
CA ILE A 485 -2.26 -27.45 17.93
C ILE A 485 -1.30 -28.24 18.81
N PRO A 486 -1.67 -29.49 19.20
CA PRO A 486 -0.78 -30.37 19.94
C PRO A 486 0.64 -30.45 19.34
N PRO A 487 1.69 -30.48 20.18
CA PRO A 487 3.08 -30.58 19.74
C PRO A 487 3.35 -31.79 18.83
N TYR A 488 4.49 -31.73 18.12
CA TYR A 488 4.93 -32.84 17.27
C TYR A 488 5.02 -34.16 18.03
N GLY A 489 4.35 -35.19 17.50
CA GLY A 489 4.29 -36.51 18.10
C GLY A 489 3.29 -36.65 19.24
N GLU A 490 2.56 -35.59 19.61
CA GLU A 490 1.44 -35.66 20.57
C GLU A 490 0.08 -35.78 19.88
N MET A 491 -0.08 -35.23 18.68
CA MET A 491 -1.27 -35.43 17.85
C MET A 491 -1.40 -36.91 17.45
N PRO A 492 -2.50 -37.60 17.80
CA PRO A 492 -2.72 -38.98 17.36
C PRO A 492 -3.04 -39.05 15.87
N ASP A 493 -2.80 -40.19 15.22
CA ASP A 493 -3.06 -40.40 13.78
C ASP A 493 -4.52 -40.04 13.39
N GLU A 494 -5.48 -40.40 14.24
CA GLU A 494 -6.90 -40.05 14.06
C GLU A 494 -7.17 -38.54 14.02
N GLY A 495 -6.33 -37.73 14.67
CA GLY A 495 -6.41 -36.26 14.61
C GLY A 495 -5.94 -35.71 13.27
N TRP A 496 -4.90 -36.29 12.67
CA TRP A 496 -4.47 -35.94 11.32
C TRP A 496 -5.46 -36.39 10.24
N ASP A 497 -6.08 -37.56 10.44
CA ASP A 497 -7.19 -38.02 9.61
C ASP A 497 -8.38 -37.07 9.72
N ALA A 498 -8.68 -36.55 10.92
CA ALA A 498 -9.73 -35.55 11.13
C ALA A 498 -9.43 -34.23 10.41
N TRP A 499 -8.19 -33.72 10.47
CA TRP A 499 -7.78 -32.53 9.71
C TRP A 499 -7.92 -32.73 8.20
N THR A 500 -7.49 -33.89 7.71
CA THR A 500 -7.60 -34.23 6.28
C THR A 500 -9.06 -34.29 5.86
N ALA A 501 -9.92 -34.96 6.64
CA ALA A 501 -11.35 -35.06 6.36
C ALA A 501 -12.07 -33.71 6.47
N PHE A 502 -11.63 -32.85 7.40
CA PHE A 502 -12.16 -31.50 7.58
C PHE A 502 -11.91 -30.63 6.34
N ILE A 503 -10.72 -30.70 5.74
CA ILE A 503 -10.36 -29.93 4.55
C ILE A 503 -10.94 -30.58 3.28
N CYS A 504 -10.73 -31.88 3.11
CA CYS A 504 -11.06 -32.61 1.89
C CYS A 504 -12.53 -33.06 1.87
N GLY A 505 -13.41 -32.19 1.38
CA GLY A 505 -14.85 -32.43 1.28
C GLY A 505 -15.63 -32.14 2.57
N GLY A 506 -14.94 -31.69 3.62
CA GLY A 506 -15.52 -31.41 4.93
C GLY A 506 -15.81 -29.92 5.17
N ASP A 507 -16.01 -29.59 6.44
CA ASP A 507 -16.45 -28.27 6.89
C ASP A 507 -15.38 -27.17 6.82
N GLY A 508 -14.12 -27.48 6.49
CA GLY A 508 -13.08 -26.48 6.23
C GLY A 508 -13.42 -25.55 5.06
N SER A 509 -14.34 -25.98 4.21
CA SER A 509 -14.98 -25.21 3.14
C SER A 509 -15.92 -24.09 3.63
N LYS A 510 -16.27 -24.08 4.92
CA LYS A 510 -17.22 -23.14 5.54
C LYS A 510 -16.55 -21.99 6.30
N ILE A 511 -15.23 -21.90 6.22
CA ILE A 511 -14.46 -20.77 6.75
C ILE A 511 -14.10 -19.88 5.56
N TYR A 512 -14.52 -18.62 5.62
CA TYR A 512 -14.37 -17.68 4.51
C TYR A 512 -13.53 -16.48 4.91
N ALA A 513 -12.91 -15.84 3.92
CA ALA A 513 -12.32 -14.52 4.06
C ALA A 513 -13.18 -13.46 3.35
N GLY A 514 -13.19 -12.25 3.88
CA GLY A 514 -13.76 -11.11 3.17
C GLY A 514 -12.91 -10.76 1.96
N ASP A 515 -13.53 -10.11 0.98
CA ASP A 515 -12.94 -9.90 -0.35
C ASP A 515 -11.68 -9.02 -0.33
N HIS A 516 -11.50 -8.22 0.72
CA HIS A 516 -10.31 -7.39 0.92
C HIS A 516 -9.03 -8.19 1.29
N LEU A 517 -9.11 -9.51 1.54
CA LEU A 517 -7.96 -10.33 1.99
C LEU A 517 -7.43 -11.30 0.91
N GLU A 518 -7.78 -11.10 -0.36
CA GLU A 518 -7.52 -12.08 -1.41
C GLU A 518 -7.32 -11.46 -2.80
N SER A 519 -7.23 -12.29 -3.84
CA SER A 519 -7.09 -11.86 -5.24
C SER A 519 -8.20 -10.93 -5.75
N ALA A 520 -9.34 -10.85 -5.05
CA ALA A 520 -10.45 -9.95 -5.34
C ALA A 520 -10.38 -8.60 -4.63
N SER A 521 -9.32 -8.33 -3.86
CA SER A 521 -9.20 -7.13 -3.03
C SER A 521 -9.56 -5.81 -3.72
N PRO A 522 -9.19 -5.57 -5.00
CA PRO A 522 -9.55 -4.32 -5.69
C PRO A 522 -11.05 -4.12 -5.95
N ALA A 523 -11.88 -5.15 -5.76
CA ALA A 523 -13.33 -5.01 -5.80
C ALA A 523 -13.82 -4.04 -4.71
N ASP A 524 -13.16 -4.03 -3.56
CA ASP A 524 -13.45 -3.12 -2.47
C ASP A 524 -12.85 -1.73 -2.76
N PRO A 525 -13.63 -0.63 -2.70
CA PRO A 525 -13.12 0.71 -2.98
C PRO A 525 -12.02 1.19 -2.02
N SER A 526 -11.92 0.64 -0.80
CA SER A 526 -10.85 1.03 0.15
C SER A 526 -9.48 0.46 -0.17
N PHE A 527 -9.37 -0.46 -1.15
CA PHE A 527 -8.11 -1.04 -1.60
C PHE A 527 -7.14 0.01 -2.17
N TRP A 528 -7.69 0.92 -2.97
CA TRP A 528 -6.92 1.83 -3.80
C TRP A 528 -6.04 2.83 -3.04
N PRO A 529 -6.50 3.50 -1.95
CA PRO A 529 -5.66 4.44 -1.20
C PRO A 529 -4.57 3.80 -0.32
N ILE A 530 -4.50 2.46 -0.19
CA ILE A 530 -3.49 1.76 0.63
C ILE A 530 -2.10 1.84 -0.01
N HIS A 531 -2.00 1.50 -1.29
CA HIS A 531 -0.72 1.34 -1.98
C HIS A 531 0.06 2.65 -2.18
N PRO A 532 -0.59 3.80 -2.43
CA PRO A 532 0.09 5.09 -2.42
C PRO A 532 0.81 5.40 -1.10
N THR A 533 0.37 4.84 0.03
CA THR A 533 1.04 5.00 1.32
C THR A 533 2.40 4.28 1.35
N LEU A 534 2.47 3.07 0.81
CA LEU A 534 3.72 2.31 0.72
C LEU A 534 4.68 2.95 -0.29
N GLU A 535 4.17 3.41 -1.42
CA GLU A 535 4.95 4.16 -2.41
C GLU A 535 5.54 5.44 -1.78
N ARG A 536 4.75 6.17 -0.96
CA ARG A 536 5.23 7.36 -0.24
C ARG A 536 6.38 7.02 0.72
N VAL A 537 6.29 5.92 1.46
CA VAL A 537 7.37 5.44 2.35
C VAL A 537 8.64 5.13 1.53
N PHE A 538 8.47 4.46 0.39
CA PHE A 538 9.57 4.16 -0.53
C PHE A 538 10.21 5.43 -1.12
N GLN A 539 9.41 6.41 -1.56
CA GLN A 539 9.93 7.69 -2.03
C GLN A 539 10.72 8.45 -0.94
N ALA A 540 10.24 8.45 0.30
CA ALA A 540 10.96 9.03 1.44
C ALA A 540 12.31 8.33 1.67
N LYS A 541 12.35 7.00 1.55
CA LYS A 541 13.59 6.22 1.63
C LYS A 541 14.60 6.64 0.56
N LEU A 542 14.16 6.79 -0.68
CA LEU A 542 15.02 7.23 -1.79
C LEU A 542 15.53 8.67 -1.60
N MET A 543 14.66 9.58 -1.15
CA MET A 543 15.02 10.96 -0.80
C MET A 543 16.10 11.01 0.29
N ALA A 544 16.03 10.11 1.29
CA ALA A 544 17.00 10.00 2.37
C ALA A 544 18.34 9.35 1.99
N GLY A 545 18.61 9.12 0.70
CA GLY A 545 19.85 8.53 0.20
C GLY A 545 19.74 7.07 -0.21
N GLY A 546 18.54 6.49 -0.15
CA GLY A 546 18.27 5.12 -0.61
C GLY A 546 18.92 4.05 0.26
N PHE A 547 19.51 3.05 -0.39
CA PHE A 547 19.98 1.81 0.23
C PHE A 547 21.51 1.79 0.31
N SER A 548 22.06 1.91 1.53
CA SER A 548 23.51 2.05 1.75
C SER A 548 24.30 0.75 1.58
N THR A 549 23.65 -0.41 1.62
CA THR A 549 24.28 -1.73 1.51
C THR A 549 24.25 -2.23 0.07
N SER A 550 23.07 -2.27 -0.55
CA SER A 550 22.89 -2.61 -1.96
C SER A 550 21.61 -1.98 -2.50
N SER A 551 21.66 -1.49 -3.73
CA SER A 551 20.50 -1.07 -4.52
C SER A 551 20.27 -2.00 -5.72
N THR A 552 20.79 -3.23 -5.65
CA THR A 552 20.73 -4.19 -6.75
C THR A 552 19.47 -5.02 -6.63
N TRP A 553 18.72 -5.17 -7.72
CA TRP A 553 17.60 -6.09 -7.77
C TRP A 553 18.11 -7.53 -7.84
N PRO A 554 17.55 -8.48 -7.07
CA PRO A 554 18.02 -9.86 -7.09
C PRO A 554 17.60 -10.59 -8.36
N THR A 555 18.44 -11.52 -8.82
CA THR A 555 18.30 -12.17 -10.13
C THR A 555 18.23 -13.69 -10.05
N ASP A 556 18.75 -14.31 -8.99
CA ASP A 556 18.71 -15.75 -8.80
C ASP A 556 17.72 -16.12 -7.68
N PRO A 557 16.53 -16.67 -7.99
CA PRO A 557 15.51 -16.98 -6.99
C PRO A 557 15.92 -18.12 -6.03
N VAL A 558 16.97 -18.89 -6.35
CA VAL A 558 17.44 -20.02 -5.53
C VAL A 558 18.42 -19.53 -4.47
N THR A 559 19.26 -18.55 -4.79
CA THR A 559 20.31 -18.05 -3.89
C THR A 559 20.01 -16.68 -3.28
N GLU A 560 19.12 -15.91 -3.90
CA GLU A 560 18.68 -14.58 -3.48
C GLU A 560 17.16 -14.60 -3.31
N TYR A 561 16.62 -13.72 -2.46
CA TYR A 561 15.17 -13.59 -2.34
C TYR A 561 14.63 -12.81 -3.53
N VAL A 562 13.98 -13.49 -4.48
CA VAL A 562 13.20 -12.85 -5.56
C VAL A 562 11.71 -12.91 -5.22
N CYS A 563 11.23 -14.10 -4.87
CA CYS A 563 9.87 -14.36 -4.46
C CYS A 563 9.82 -15.51 -3.43
N ASN A 564 8.70 -15.66 -2.72
CA ASN A 564 8.51 -16.74 -1.74
C ASN A 564 8.58 -18.15 -2.35
N LYS A 565 8.27 -18.28 -3.65
CA LYS A 565 8.07 -19.56 -4.33
C LYS A 565 9.07 -19.76 -5.47
N ALA A 566 10.37 -19.84 -5.17
CA ALA A 566 11.40 -20.18 -6.16
C ALA A 566 11.21 -21.56 -6.82
N VAL A 567 10.50 -22.46 -6.12
CA VAL A 567 10.00 -23.75 -6.64
C VAL A 567 8.48 -23.68 -6.62
N CYS A 568 7.84 -24.07 -7.72
CA CYS A 568 6.39 -24.13 -7.83
C CYS A 568 5.91 -25.38 -8.58
N TYR A 569 4.62 -25.69 -8.45
CA TYR A 569 3.96 -26.67 -9.30
C TYR A 569 3.67 -26.05 -10.67
N GLU A 570 4.04 -26.74 -11.75
CA GLU A 570 3.68 -26.32 -13.10
C GLU A 570 2.72 -27.33 -13.72
N GLU A 571 1.56 -26.82 -14.16
CA GLU A 571 0.44 -27.61 -14.68
C GLU A 571 0.79 -28.30 -16.00
N ASP A 572 1.49 -27.59 -16.89
CA ASP A 572 1.84 -28.11 -18.22
C ASP A 572 2.80 -29.32 -18.13
N GLU A 573 3.59 -29.38 -17.05
CA GLU A 573 4.58 -30.44 -16.79
C GLU A 573 4.11 -31.44 -15.72
N ASP A 574 3.00 -31.16 -15.04
CA ASP A 574 2.49 -31.89 -13.86
C ASP A 574 3.59 -32.19 -12.83
N ALA A 575 4.44 -31.19 -12.55
CA ALA A 575 5.63 -31.39 -11.74
C ALA A 575 6.05 -30.15 -10.95
N PHE A 576 6.68 -30.40 -9.80
CA PHE A 576 7.36 -29.36 -9.04
C PHE A 576 8.78 -29.15 -9.56
N GLY A 577 9.15 -27.89 -9.75
CA GLY A 577 10.46 -27.53 -10.27
C GLY A 577 10.76 -26.05 -10.09
N ASN A 578 11.97 -25.68 -10.50
CA ASN A 578 12.34 -24.29 -10.69
C ASN A 578 11.96 -23.94 -12.13
N TRP A 579 10.82 -23.29 -12.31
CA TRP A 579 10.29 -22.87 -13.61
C TRP A 579 10.39 -21.35 -13.73
N ASP A 580 10.50 -20.84 -14.96
CA ASP A 580 10.55 -19.39 -15.20
C ASP A 580 9.27 -18.69 -14.71
N THR A 581 8.14 -19.41 -14.69
CA THR A 581 6.84 -18.93 -14.19
C THR A 581 6.77 -18.80 -12.67
N CYS A 582 7.66 -19.47 -11.91
CA CYS A 582 7.57 -19.53 -10.46
C CYS A 582 7.79 -18.19 -9.76
N CYS A 583 8.71 -17.35 -10.25
CA CYS A 583 8.92 -16.00 -9.74
C CYS A 583 8.61 -14.90 -10.76
N TYR A 584 7.96 -15.26 -11.88
CA TYR A 584 7.52 -14.25 -12.84
C TYR A 584 6.64 -13.20 -12.14
N GLY A 585 6.85 -11.94 -12.50
CA GLY A 585 6.24 -10.77 -11.88
C GLY A 585 7.14 -10.10 -10.83
N HIS A 586 8.19 -10.78 -10.35
CA HIS A 586 9.06 -10.32 -9.27
C HIS A 586 10.49 -9.98 -9.70
N TYR A 587 10.87 -10.26 -10.94
CA TYR A 587 12.14 -9.82 -11.49
C TYR A 587 12.10 -8.34 -11.88
N GLU A 588 13.28 -7.72 -12.01
CA GLU A 588 13.44 -6.30 -12.34
C GLU A 588 12.74 -5.93 -13.66
N ASP A 589 12.85 -6.79 -14.67
CA ASP A 589 12.34 -6.53 -16.02
C ASP A 589 10.91 -7.07 -16.26
N ASP A 590 10.24 -7.58 -15.23
CA ASP A 590 8.91 -8.18 -15.39
C ASP A 590 7.80 -7.13 -15.56
N GLN A 591 6.87 -7.46 -16.46
CA GLN A 591 5.66 -6.70 -16.77
C GLN A 591 4.43 -7.41 -16.18
N MET A 592 3.24 -6.81 -16.27
CA MET A 592 2.00 -7.52 -15.88
C MET A 592 1.59 -8.49 -16.99
N LEU A 593 0.97 -9.61 -16.63
CA LEU A 593 0.28 -10.48 -17.59
C LEU A 593 -0.92 -9.76 -18.22
N ASP A 594 -1.25 -10.06 -19.48
CA ASP A 594 -2.34 -9.44 -20.23
C ASP A 594 -3.72 -10.03 -19.86
N ALA A 595 -4.19 -9.64 -18.66
CA ALA A 595 -5.50 -10.03 -18.14
C ALA A 595 -6.68 -9.63 -19.04
N PRO A 596 -6.73 -8.41 -19.64
CA PRO A 596 -7.84 -8.03 -20.52
C PRO A 596 -8.06 -8.98 -21.69
N ASN A 597 -6.99 -9.57 -22.24
CA ASN A 597 -7.04 -10.51 -23.35
C ASN A 597 -7.02 -11.99 -22.92
N ASN A 598 -7.03 -12.29 -21.62
CA ASN A 598 -6.87 -13.64 -21.08
C ASN A 598 -5.62 -14.34 -21.66
N ASP A 599 -4.48 -13.66 -21.65
CA ASP A 599 -3.24 -14.17 -22.22
C ASP A 599 -2.10 -14.17 -21.18
N ARG A 600 -1.73 -15.37 -20.72
CA ARG A 600 -0.64 -15.61 -19.76
C ARG A 600 0.76 -15.52 -20.38
N TYR A 601 0.85 -15.36 -21.70
CA TYR A 601 2.12 -15.33 -22.45
C TYR A 601 2.40 -13.98 -23.10
N THR A 602 1.46 -13.06 -23.04
CA THR A 602 1.64 -11.67 -23.43
C THR A 602 1.76 -10.79 -22.20
N TYR A 603 2.66 -9.82 -22.27
CA TYR A 603 3.00 -8.94 -21.17
C TYR A 603 2.74 -7.48 -21.53
N VAL A 604 2.21 -6.71 -20.57
CA VAL A 604 1.71 -5.35 -20.79
C VAL A 604 2.23 -4.35 -19.76
N GLY A 605 2.30 -3.09 -20.17
CA GLY A 605 2.70 -1.98 -19.31
C GLY A 605 4.21 -1.86 -19.09
N PRO A 606 4.66 -1.03 -18.15
CA PRO A 606 6.08 -0.87 -17.83
C PRO A 606 6.65 -2.07 -17.04
N THR A 607 7.97 -2.24 -17.08
CA THR A 607 8.68 -3.20 -16.23
C THR A 607 8.67 -2.76 -14.76
N ASN A 608 9.02 -3.64 -13.82
CA ASN A 608 9.22 -3.24 -12.42
C ASN A 608 10.30 -2.17 -12.28
N LYS A 609 11.36 -2.27 -13.09
CA LYS A 609 12.43 -1.29 -13.22
C LYS A 609 11.93 0.08 -13.64
N ASP A 610 11.17 0.15 -14.73
CA ASP A 610 10.65 1.40 -15.27
C ASP A 610 9.82 2.15 -14.20
N VAL A 611 9.03 1.42 -13.43
CA VAL A 611 8.23 1.98 -12.33
C VAL A 611 9.12 2.43 -11.18
N HIS A 612 10.05 1.59 -10.72
CA HIS A 612 10.98 1.92 -9.64
C HIS A 612 11.80 3.18 -9.96
N ASP A 613 12.34 3.26 -11.18
CA ASP A 613 13.13 4.41 -11.65
C ASP A 613 12.25 5.65 -11.88
N GLY A 614 11.03 5.46 -12.38
CA GLY A 614 10.06 6.53 -12.64
C GLY A 614 9.46 7.16 -11.39
N THR A 615 9.33 6.38 -10.30
CA THR A 615 8.86 6.81 -8.96
C THR A 615 9.99 7.46 -8.13
N ASN A 616 11.25 7.36 -8.54
CA ASN A 616 12.37 7.86 -7.74
C ASN A 616 12.47 9.40 -7.77
N PRO A 617 12.19 10.13 -6.65
CA PRO A 617 12.18 11.60 -6.64
C PRO A 617 13.52 12.27 -6.93
N GLN A 618 14.61 11.50 -6.79
CA GLN A 618 15.98 11.95 -7.06
C GLN A 618 16.39 11.72 -8.51
N ASN A 619 15.61 10.97 -9.28
CA ASN A 619 15.86 10.72 -10.69
C ASN A 619 15.45 11.95 -11.52
N PRO A 620 16.36 12.56 -12.32
CA PRO A 620 16.00 13.62 -13.26
C PRO A 620 14.98 13.21 -14.33
N GLN A 621 14.77 11.89 -14.51
CA GLN A 621 13.82 11.29 -15.44
C GLN A 621 12.56 10.78 -14.72
N TYR A 622 12.26 11.29 -13.51
CA TYR A 622 10.99 11.01 -12.82
C TYR A 622 9.81 11.15 -13.79
N SER A 623 8.94 10.14 -13.81
CA SER A 623 7.93 9.97 -14.86
C SER A 623 6.51 9.76 -14.32
N MET A 624 6.31 9.78 -13.00
CA MET A 624 4.96 9.66 -12.42
C MET A 624 4.21 10.96 -12.55
N GLN A 625 2.98 10.95 -13.05
CA GLN A 625 2.18 12.17 -13.29
C GLN A 625 1.75 12.94 -12.02
N TYR A 626 2.15 12.44 -10.85
CA TYR A 626 1.83 12.96 -9.55
C TYR A 626 3.08 13.09 -8.68
N ILE A 627 2.94 13.86 -7.60
CA ILE A 627 3.84 13.93 -6.45
C ILE A 627 3.01 13.81 -5.16
N TYR A 628 3.67 13.54 -4.04
CA TYR A 628 3.09 13.63 -2.70
C TYR A 628 3.23 15.04 -2.12
N ASP A 629 2.23 15.49 -1.36
CA ASP A 629 2.21 16.80 -0.71
C ASP A 629 3.24 16.92 0.43
N THR A 630 3.43 15.86 1.22
CA THR A 630 4.34 15.86 2.38
C THR A 630 4.92 14.48 2.68
N PHE A 631 6.08 14.45 3.36
CA PHE A 631 6.77 13.25 3.83
C PHE A 631 7.03 13.33 5.35
N THR A 632 6.01 13.68 6.12
CA THR A 632 6.08 13.78 7.58
C THR A 632 5.17 12.76 8.26
N TRP A 633 5.60 12.31 9.46
CA TRP A 633 4.87 11.38 10.34
C TRP A 633 4.85 11.91 11.79
N SER A 634 4.47 13.18 11.94
CA SER A 634 4.54 13.87 13.25
C SER A 634 3.69 13.20 14.35
N HIS A 635 2.63 12.49 13.98
CA HIS A 635 1.79 11.70 14.90
C HIS A 635 2.57 10.56 15.57
N CYS A 636 3.60 10.01 14.90
CA CYS A 636 4.40 8.91 15.43
C CYS A 636 5.42 9.33 16.51
N ILE A 637 5.67 10.63 16.68
CA ILE A 637 6.65 11.14 17.66
C ILE A 637 6.25 10.74 19.09
N GLN A 638 4.95 10.77 19.41
CA GLN A 638 4.47 10.44 20.76
C GLN A 638 4.65 8.97 21.12
N GLU A 639 4.72 8.09 20.12
CA GLU A 639 5.02 6.66 20.28
C GLU A 639 6.53 6.35 20.33
N GLY A 640 7.38 7.37 20.18
CA GLY A 640 8.83 7.24 20.21
C GLY A 640 9.48 6.98 18.85
N TYR A 641 8.74 7.12 17.75
CA TYR A 641 9.26 6.96 16.39
C TYR A 641 9.41 8.32 15.70
N ASP A 642 10.64 8.84 15.68
CA ASP A 642 10.99 10.11 15.02
C ASP A 642 11.52 9.83 13.60
N PHE A 643 10.61 9.85 12.63
CA PHE A 643 10.90 9.58 11.22
C PHE A 643 11.85 10.60 10.62
N ASP A 644 11.68 11.89 10.96
CA ASP A 644 12.54 12.97 10.46
C ASP A 644 13.98 12.77 10.94
N ALA A 645 14.18 12.46 12.23
CA ALA A 645 15.50 12.16 12.76
C ALA A 645 16.15 10.93 12.10
N LEU A 646 15.36 9.88 11.81
CA LEU A 646 15.83 8.69 11.10
C LEU A 646 16.30 9.02 9.69
N LEU A 647 15.46 9.69 8.91
CA LEU A 647 15.69 9.99 7.50
C LEU A 647 16.79 11.05 7.33
N GLU A 648 16.84 12.08 8.17
CA GLU A 648 17.96 13.03 8.20
C GLU A 648 19.29 12.33 8.54
N GLY A 649 19.26 11.39 9.48
CA GLY A 649 20.44 10.60 9.84
C GLY A 649 20.94 9.71 8.68
N GLN A 650 20.03 9.19 7.86
CA GLN A 650 20.36 8.48 6.63
C GLN A 650 20.93 9.44 5.57
N TYR A 651 20.26 10.57 5.35
CA TYR A 651 20.65 11.57 4.35
C TYR A 651 22.03 12.16 4.60
N ARG A 652 22.38 12.49 5.85
CA ARG A 652 23.71 13.03 6.21
C ARG A 652 24.87 12.05 6.06
N ARG A 653 24.59 10.75 5.86
CA ARG A 653 25.63 9.73 5.61
C ARG A 653 25.97 9.56 4.12
N LYS A 654 25.13 10.10 3.23
CA LYS A 654 25.42 10.27 1.79
C LYS A 654 26.53 11.30 1.61
#